data_AF-A0A954PEC9-F1
#
_entry.id   AF-A0A954PEC9-F1
#
_cell.length_a   1.000
_cell.length_b   1.000
_cell.length_c   1.000
_cell.angle_alpha   90.00
_cell.angle_beta   90.00
_cell.angle_gamma   90.00
#
_symmetry.space_group_name_H-M   'P 1'
#
loop_
_entity.id
_entity.type
_entity.pdbx_description
1 polymer ?
#
loop_
_entity_poly.entity_id
_entity_poly.type
_entity_poly.pdbx_seq_one_letter_code
_entity_poly.pdbx_strand_id
1 'polypeptide(L)'
;MSTARLSLSQSFVGTIVFILSAWLPLRPGLAQEPVAENSVGSIFLQTERIPYKHRVQGGYQYFMMRELVRQGFLMSAWLDHGLLIRDETLGESMPAGKDVMRLLLAERANQKAVWEFRLFQVDERSQIEDLWNTPPAWQSSCFFETSIKGMYAFAAAIFDCASFDEFPVAMKAVGIASSKVLTNEQKLKQSPNSADLNRWNQALLDVDFVTQFGVVRELHRAIEQHGESQTLLYMLARAYANLSLLTDHHASTACRAYAARAMILSARSARLFPNDDLARLNQLYVWAIVGHFSLALETERWLSDSYRELASDHPWIELLYPYVRVDVAAMEKLASSESSIQPWAVRLWIEHLKPNNYQQWLQKAIQLLPDHIPSAYGAYAMLARHGESLGITRFASHTGPVVLATQLPSKLSGLKDLPQGLEAKCEDLLAAVFNPRVDSYGSLFSAGPKQLAQAARDASTADQSKAISWSALAYMIEEEQFTQASNYLHVATNAVEYSLEDEVEAILEQVGNHRYADWLRVYAVRDRSQQLQRVELLHDLRLSDIRGNMKPMWRAAELARQQKDPDQYRYDPMYRAVCDFTYSGLLDGTGLLTSDLTEWASYVARIFSVVVPQSDLNTRFEMLYTQGDYANRVGDWEKKIGNDPYSFTLLGYRYRQLYASTEDEQYLEGARRCYQRSLEILYNKDTVLELAQVYWLQGDFPKWEETLVSFLNSDAPDFGLERAQVAEQLAKGLVAQGRWRDAKPYAVEAGQTFSGWGLLYSSIVTEGLAEWQESERWIQLAATQYPSYSGFQWYFWCMRTGRGQIDQAAALAKQYFEAERTAQDDFELERKGIYLLLQEDIAGARAAFQAAYDMRNGLRCALMLSRLMRQQGDEAAAIQILNDIERVVVNTTMPRELEEGLLILKLVRENGVNPVNAQEIVDDLEGLEAFTHCVYMFMLARELQANGFNDEAVKLYRDTLLQSRNNEVYATLAGAELAKQFLTSREDDDSLDRAQE
;
A
#
# COMPACT_ATOMS: atom_id res chain seq x y z
N MET A 1 14.50 -53.41 1.72
CA MET A 1 13.44 -52.84 2.59
C MET A 1 12.59 -51.93 1.73
N SER A 2 11.31 -52.27 1.55
CA SER A 2 10.43 -51.62 0.56
C SER A 2 9.73 -50.38 1.11
N THR A 3 9.66 -49.34 0.28
CA THR A 3 8.87 -48.14 0.51
C THR A 3 7.36 -48.45 0.43
N ALA A 4 6.67 -48.43 1.57
CA ALA A 4 5.22 -48.41 1.61
C ALA A 4 4.72 -46.95 1.49
N ARG A 5 4.54 -46.47 0.26
CA ARG A 5 3.72 -45.26 0.01
C ARG A 5 2.26 -45.62 0.21
N LEU A 6 1.71 -45.35 1.40
CA LEU A 6 0.26 -45.39 1.63
C LEU A 6 -0.40 -44.22 0.88
N SER A 7 -1.11 -44.53 -0.21
CA SER A 7 -1.97 -43.58 -0.89
C SER A 7 -3.26 -43.36 -0.09
N LEU A 8 -3.26 -42.37 0.80
CA LEU A 8 -4.49 -41.88 1.43
C LEU A 8 -5.29 -41.06 0.42
N SER A 9 -6.35 -41.67 -0.14
CA SER A 9 -7.22 -41.06 -1.14
C SER A 9 -8.43 -40.33 -0.54
N GLN A 10 -8.58 -39.06 -0.89
CA GLN A 10 -9.84 -38.34 -1.14
C GLN A 10 -10.88 -38.07 -0.03
N SER A 11 -10.78 -38.54 1.23
CA SER A 11 -11.81 -38.25 2.26
C SER A 11 -11.35 -37.35 3.43
N PHE A 12 -10.32 -36.52 3.24
CA PHE A 12 -9.57 -35.88 4.33
C PHE A 12 -10.45 -35.06 5.32
N VAL A 13 -11.33 -34.18 4.84
CA VAL A 13 -12.13 -33.28 5.72
C VAL A 13 -13.23 -34.04 6.48
N GLY A 14 -14.01 -34.90 5.82
CA GLY A 14 -15.08 -35.66 6.47
C GLY A 14 -14.56 -36.64 7.52
N THR A 15 -13.44 -37.32 7.21
CA THR A 15 -12.78 -38.23 8.14
C THR A 15 -12.14 -37.48 9.32
N ILE A 16 -11.61 -36.27 9.11
CA ILE A 16 -11.06 -35.44 10.19
C ILE A 16 -12.14 -34.99 11.19
N VAL A 17 -13.33 -34.55 10.76
CA VAL A 17 -14.41 -34.17 11.71
C VAL A 17 -14.85 -35.36 12.57
N PHE A 18 -14.91 -36.56 11.99
CA PHE A 18 -15.30 -37.79 12.71
C PHE A 18 -14.18 -38.37 13.61
N ILE A 19 -12.90 -38.11 13.31
CA ILE A 19 -11.77 -38.55 14.13
C ILE A 19 -11.44 -37.51 15.24
N LEU A 20 -11.48 -36.21 14.95
CA LEU A 20 -11.16 -35.15 15.92
C LEU A 20 -12.12 -35.16 17.11
N SER A 21 -13.43 -35.33 16.86
CA SER A 21 -14.46 -35.47 17.89
C SER A 21 -14.26 -36.69 18.81
N ALA A 22 -13.37 -37.62 18.46
CA ALA A 22 -13.05 -38.80 19.26
C ALA A 22 -11.63 -38.81 19.85
N TRP A 23 -10.70 -37.94 19.42
CA TRP A 23 -9.26 -38.06 19.74
C TRP A 23 -8.52 -36.80 20.20
N LEU A 24 -9.08 -35.59 20.03
CA LEU A 24 -8.44 -34.34 20.48
C LEU A 24 -9.44 -33.46 21.24
N PRO A 25 -9.84 -33.83 22.47
CA PRO A 25 -10.49 -32.87 23.35
C PRO A 25 -9.54 -31.70 23.61
N LEU A 26 -10.09 -30.48 23.64
CA LEU A 26 -9.51 -29.37 24.38
C LEU A 26 -9.14 -29.88 25.78
N ARG A 27 -7.96 -29.54 26.29
CA ARG A 27 -7.57 -30.02 27.62
C ARG A 27 -8.47 -29.32 28.64
N PRO A 28 -9.33 -30.05 29.38
CA PRO A 28 -10.39 -29.45 30.16
C PRO A 28 -9.80 -28.43 31.13
N GLY A 29 -10.31 -27.21 31.03
CA GLY A 29 -9.78 -26.06 31.76
C GLY A 29 -9.83 -26.25 33.28
N LEU A 30 -8.80 -25.76 33.97
CA LEU A 30 -8.88 -25.52 35.41
C LEU A 30 -9.78 -24.29 35.63
N ALA A 31 -11.08 -24.53 35.80
CA ALA A 31 -11.99 -23.53 36.33
C ALA A 31 -11.71 -23.32 37.82
N GLN A 32 -11.81 -22.07 38.29
CA GLN A 32 -11.85 -21.78 39.72
C GLN A 32 -13.20 -22.23 40.31
N GLU A 33 -13.35 -22.20 41.64
CA GLU A 33 -14.66 -22.47 42.26
C GLU A 33 -15.72 -21.52 41.68
N PRO A 34 -16.91 -22.04 41.31
CA PRO A 34 -17.89 -21.26 40.56
C PRO A 34 -18.37 -20.05 41.37
N VAL A 35 -18.26 -18.87 40.76
CA VAL A 35 -18.88 -17.65 41.27
C VAL A 35 -20.40 -17.87 41.34
N ALA A 36 -21.06 -17.26 42.35
CA ALA A 36 -22.51 -17.35 42.51
C ALA A 36 -23.23 -16.97 41.20
N GLU A 37 -24.20 -17.79 40.79
CA GLU A 37 -24.93 -17.60 39.53
C GLU A 37 -25.67 -16.26 39.52
N ASN A 38 -25.32 -15.40 38.56
CA ASN A 38 -25.99 -14.13 38.34
C ASN A 38 -26.90 -14.24 37.11
N SER A 39 -28.05 -13.56 37.13
CA SER A 39 -28.94 -13.42 35.97
C SER A 39 -28.39 -12.41 34.97
N VAL A 40 -27.26 -12.76 34.33
CA VAL A 40 -26.60 -11.94 33.31
C VAL A 40 -27.45 -11.94 32.03
N GLY A 41 -28.03 -10.79 31.68
CA GLY A 41 -28.79 -10.63 30.43
C GLY A 41 -27.90 -10.44 29.20
N SER A 42 -26.66 -9.97 29.38
CA SER A 42 -25.79 -9.56 28.27
C SER A 42 -24.30 -9.71 28.53
N ILE A 43 -23.55 -9.97 27.46
CA ILE A 43 -22.08 -10.00 27.42
C ILE A 43 -21.57 -8.83 26.57
N PHE A 44 -20.56 -8.13 27.08
CA PHE A 44 -19.71 -7.22 26.33
C PHE A 44 -18.29 -7.77 26.27
N LEU A 45 -17.81 -8.15 25.08
CA LEU A 45 -16.49 -8.77 24.90
C LEU A 45 -15.46 -7.74 24.39
N GLN A 46 -14.62 -7.25 25.30
CA GLN A 46 -13.49 -6.36 25.00
C GLN A 46 -12.42 -7.04 24.14
N THR A 47 -11.67 -6.25 23.37
CA THR A 47 -10.66 -6.74 22.42
C THR A 47 -9.25 -6.37 22.88
N GLU A 48 -8.38 -7.38 23.09
CA GLU A 48 -6.95 -7.14 23.18
C GLU A 48 -6.41 -6.79 21.78
N ARG A 49 -6.10 -5.51 21.56
CA ARG A 49 -5.59 -5.03 20.27
C ARG A 49 -4.10 -5.35 20.10
N ILE A 50 -3.69 -5.58 18.85
CA ILE A 50 -2.32 -5.88 18.43
C ILE A 50 -1.59 -4.56 18.10
N PRO A 51 -0.29 -4.39 18.41
CA PRO A 51 0.60 -5.35 19.07
C PRO A 51 0.19 -5.63 20.52
N TYR A 52 0.11 -6.91 20.87
CA TYR A 52 -0.13 -7.33 22.25
C TYR A 52 0.95 -6.73 23.17
N LYS A 53 0.52 -6.10 24.27
CA LYS A 53 1.41 -5.54 25.30
C LYS A 53 2.26 -6.64 25.93
N HIS A 54 1.61 -7.73 26.33
CA HIS A 54 2.26 -8.94 26.83
C HIS A 54 2.59 -9.89 25.68
N ARG A 55 3.82 -9.78 25.17
CA ARG A 55 4.35 -10.64 24.10
C ARG A 55 4.87 -11.96 24.65
N VAL A 56 4.35 -13.09 24.15
CA VAL A 56 4.97 -14.40 24.34
C VAL A 56 6.17 -14.50 23.40
N GLN A 57 7.36 -14.84 23.91
CA GLN A 57 8.56 -14.97 23.08
C GLN A 57 8.34 -16.05 22.01
N GLY A 58 8.47 -15.66 20.74
CA GLY A 58 8.22 -16.55 19.60
C GLY A 58 6.74 -16.87 19.34
N GLY A 59 5.80 -16.27 20.06
CA GLY A 59 4.37 -16.43 19.82
C GLY A 59 3.96 -15.88 18.46
N TYR A 60 2.94 -16.50 17.84
CA TYR A 60 2.34 -15.97 16.62
C TYR A 60 1.29 -14.91 16.96
N GLN A 61 1.14 -13.94 16.06
CA GLN A 61 0.08 -12.93 16.09
C GLN A 61 -0.65 -13.05 14.75
N TYR A 62 -1.97 -13.21 14.78
CA TYR A 62 -2.80 -13.42 13.58
C TYR A 62 -4.19 -12.84 13.85
N PHE A 63 -4.60 -11.81 13.10
CA PHE A 63 -5.90 -11.17 13.32
C PHE A 63 -7.07 -12.12 13.13
N MET A 64 -7.08 -12.88 12.03
CA MET A 64 -8.14 -13.84 11.75
C MET A 64 -8.26 -14.92 12.84
N MET A 65 -7.13 -15.39 13.40
CA MET A 65 -7.12 -16.38 14.48
C MET A 65 -7.71 -15.81 15.77
N ARG A 66 -7.30 -14.60 16.16
CA ARG A 66 -7.88 -13.89 17.31
C ARG A 66 -9.40 -13.79 17.17
N GLU A 67 -9.88 -13.37 16.01
CA GLU A 67 -11.32 -13.26 15.80
C GLU A 67 -12.02 -14.62 15.73
N LEU A 68 -11.43 -15.68 15.16
CA LEU A 68 -12.04 -17.03 15.18
C LEU A 68 -12.31 -17.53 16.62
N VAL A 69 -11.40 -17.28 17.56
CA VAL A 69 -11.62 -17.60 18.99
C VAL A 69 -12.76 -16.74 19.57
N ARG A 70 -12.66 -15.42 19.42
CA ARG A 70 -13.59 -14.44 19.99
C ARG A 70 -15.01 -14.62 19.47
N GLN A 71 -15.16 -14.71 18.16
CA GLN A 71 -16.44 -14.87 17.50
C GLN A 71 -17.04 -16.25 17.80
N GLY A 72 -16.23 -17.30 18.00
CA GLY A 72 -16.72 -18.61 18.45
C GLY A 72 -17.40 -18.53 19.81
N PHE A 73 -16.75 -17.88 20.78
CA PHE A 73 -17.33 -17.64 22.11
C PHE A 73 -18.61 -16.79 22.04
N LEU A 74 -18.60 -15.70 21.26
CA LEU A 74 -19.78 -14.85 21.07
C LEU A 74 -20.96 -15.57 20.38
N MET A 75 -20.68 -16.37 19.34
CA MET A 75 -21.72 -17.15 18.65
C MET A 75 -22.29 -18.25 19.56
N SER A 76 -21.49 -18.88 20.43
CA SER A 76 -21.99 -19.80 21.46
C SER A 76 -22.91 -19.10 22.47
N ALA A 77 -22.48 -17.95 23.01
CA ALA A 77 -23.28 -17.15 23.93
C ALA A 77 -24.64 -16.73 23.33
N TRP A 78 -24.66 -16.36 22.05
CA TRP A 78 -25.89 -15.98 21.35
C TRP A 78 -26.76 -17.17 20.92
N LEU A 79 -26.22 -18.12 20.16
CA LEU A 79 -26.99 -19.21 19.54
C LEU A 79 -27.35 -20.34 20.51
N ASP A 80 -26.47 -20.66 21.45
CA ASP A 80 -26.63 -21.80 22.36
C ASP A 80 -27.20 -21.39 23.73
N HIS A 81 -26.87 -20.17 24.19
CA HIS A 81 -27.37 -19.63 25.45
C HIS A 81 -28.41 -18.51 25.32
N GLY A 82 -28.66 -17.99 24.11
CA GLY A 82 -29.68 -16.96 23.88
C GLY A 82 -29.37 -15.61 24.51
N LEU A 83 -28.10 -15.31 24.80
CA LEU A 83 -27.67 -14.06 25.44
C LEU A 83 -27.61 -12.90 24.43
N LEU A 84 -27.74 -11.67 24.94
CA LEU A 84 -27.42 -10.48 24.16
C LEU A 84 -25.89 -10.31 24.14
N ILE A 85 -25.31 -10.23 22.94
CA ILE A 85 -23.87 -10.04 22.75
C ILE A 85 -23.55 -8.65 22.19
N ARG A 86 -22.40 -8.11 22.58
CA ARG A 86 -21.78 -6.89 22.01
C ARG A 86 -20.27 -7.10 21.90
N ASP A 87 -19.71 -6.74 20.75
CA ASP A 87 -18.31 -6.96 20.38
C ASP A 87 -17.56 -5.64 20.17
N GLU A 88 -16.49 -5.41 20.95
CA GLU A 88 -15.66 -4.20 20.79
C GLU A 88 -14.94 -4.15 19.44
N THR A 89 -14.59 -5.29 18.83
CA THR A 89 -13.96 -5.32 17.49
C THR A 89 -14.87 -4.71 16.41
N LEU A 90 -16.20 -4.80 16.62
CA LEU A 90 -17.21 -4.23 15.72
C LEU A 90 -17.68 -2.83 16.17
N GLY A 91 -17.01 -2.20 17.14
CA GLY A 91 -17.37 -0.87 17.64
C GLY A 91 -18.71 -0.82 18.37
N GLU A 92 -19.22 -1.97 18.81
CA GLU A 92 -20.51 -2.05 19.50
C GLU A 92 -20.44 -1.36 20.87
N SER A 93 -21.46 -0.58 21.17
CA SER A 93 -21.61 0.09 22.46
C SER A 93 -22.06 -0.91 23.52
N MET A 94 -21.53 -0.77 24.73
CA MET A 94 -22.00 -1.51 25.88
C MET A 94 -23.50 -1.21 26.13
N PRO A 95 -24.35 -2.21 26.41
CA PRO A 95 -25.77 -1.97 26.67
C PRO A 95 -25.99 -1.13 27.94
N ALA A 96 -27.05 -0.32 27.96
CA ALA A 96 -27.46 0.37 29.18
C ALA A 96 -28.11 -0.63 30.15
N GLY A 97 -27.50 -0.84 31.32
CA GLY A 97 -28.03 -1.74 32.36
C GLY A 97 -26.98 -2.13 33.40
N LYS A 98 -27.41 -2.77 34.50
CA LYS A 98 -26.49 -3.34 35.51
C LYS A 98 -26.09 -4.79 35.21
N ASP A 99 -26.82 -5.46 34.30
CA ASP A 99 -26.69 -6.89 34.02
C ASP A 99 -25.85 -7.16 32.75
N VAL A 100 -24.77 -6.38 32.61
CA VAL A 100 -23.77 -6.52 31.53
C VAL A 100 -22.49 -7.12 32.11
N MET A 101 -22.13 -8.32 31.66
CA MET A 101 -20.84 -8.91 32.00
C MET A 101 -19.77 -8.47 30.99
N ARG A 102 -18.77 -7.73 31.48
CA ARG A 102 -17.59 -7.35 30.71
C ARG A 102 -16.55 -8.46 30.77
N LEU A 103 -16.19 -8.98 29.61
CA LEU A 103 -15.25 -10.09 29.46
C LEU A 103 -14.10 -9.69 28.53
N LEU A 104 -12.93 -10.28 28.76
CA LEU A 104 -11.83 -10.31 27.82
C LEU A 104 -11.45 -11.77 27.56
N LEU A 105 -11.58 -12.22 26.31
CA LEU A 105 -11.06 -13.51 25.87
C LEU A 105 -9.75 -13.26 25.12
N ALA A 106 -8.64 -13.57 25.78
CA ALA A 106 -7.30 -13.40 25.26
C ALA A 106 -6.75 -14.74 24.74
N GLU A 107 -6.01 -14.69 23.64
CA GLU A 107 -5.42 -15.87 22.98
C GLU A 107 -3.91 -15.72 22.81
N ARG A 108 -3.17 -16.83 22.87
CA ARG A 108 -1.75 -16.88 22.47
C ARG A 108 -1.40 -18.19 21.79
N ALA A 109 -1.10 -18.15 20.48
CA ALA A 109 -0.50 -19.26 19.75
C ALA A 109 1.02 -19.29 19.92
N ASN A 110 1.61 -20.47 20.14
CA ASN A 110 3.06 -20.65 20.29
C ASN A 110 3.67 -21.60 19.24
N GLN A 111 5.01 -21.62 19.15
CA GLN A 111 5.77 -22.40 18.16
C GLN A 111 5.60 -23.93 18.27
N LYS A 112 5.03 -24.45 19.36
CA LYS A 112 4.77 -25.88 19.57
C LYS A 112 3.40 -26.32 19.03
N ALA A 113 2.79 -25.51 18.17
CA ALA A 113 1.43 -25.71 17.65
C ALA A 113 0.36 -25.76 18.76
N VAL A 114 0.63 -25.18 19.94
CA VAL A 114 -0.33 -25.07 21.04
C VAL A 114 -0.89 -23.66 21.06
N TRP A 115 -2.20 -23.57 21.24
CA TRP A 115 -2.94 -22.33 21.37
C TRP A 115 -3.55 -22.27 22.76
N GLU A 116 -3.21 -21.24 23.53
CA GLU A 116 -3.78 -20.97 24.86
C GLU A 116 -4.89 -19.93 24.78
N PHE A 117 -5.97 -20.16 25.52
CA PHE A 117 -7.10 -19.24 25.67
C PHE A 117 -7.30 -18.92 27.14
N ARG A 118 -7.56 -17.65 27.46
CA ARG A 118 -7.79 -17.19 28.84
C ARG A 118 -8.95 -16.21 28.86
N LEU A 119 -9.97 -16.53 29.66
CA LEU A 119 -11.14 -15.68 29.87
C LEU A 119 -10.98 -14.93 31.20
N PHE A 120 -11.05 -13.61 31.12
CA PHE A 120 -11.00 -12.70 32.25
C PHE A 120 -12.34 -11.97 32.38
N GLN A 121 -12.80 -11.77 33.60
CA GLN A 121 -13.84 -10.78 33.91
C GLN A 121 -13.16 -9.44 34.15
N VAL A 122 -13.66 -8.38 33.51
CA VAL A 122 -13.03 -7.04 33.56
C VAL A 122 -13.93 -6.09 34.33
N ASP A 123 -13.42 -5.45 35.38
CA ASP A 123 -14.14 -4.36 36.05
C ASP A 123 -13.93 -3.01 35.36
N GLU A 124 -14.60 -1.95 35.82
CA GLU A 124 -14.49 -0.62 35.18
C GLU A 124 -13.14 0.09 35.39
N ARG A 125 -12.30 -0.41 36.31
CA ARG A 125 -11.07 0.25 36.77
C ARG A 125 -9.80 -0.49 36.35
N SER A 126 -9.93 -1.76 36.04
CA SER A 126 -8.86 -2.66 35.62
C SER A 126 -8.36 -2.24 34.25
N GLN A 127 -7.08 -1.86 34.19
CA GLN A 127 -6.41 -1.76 32.92
C GLN A 127 -6.17 -3.17 32.38
N ILE A 128 -6.39 -3.39 31.08
CA ILE A 128 -6.15 -4.68 30.41
C ILE A 128 -4.70 -5.18 30.64
N GLU A 129 -3.79 -4.24 30.93
CA GLU A 129 -2.38 -4.47 31.28
C GLU A 129 -2.19 -5.37 32.50
N ASP A 130 -3.03 -5.22 33.53
CA ASP A 130 -2.91 -5.95 34.80
C ASP A 130 -3.50 -7.36 34.71
N LEU A 131 -4.43 -7.59 33.78
CA LEU A 131 -5.18 -8.85 33.68
C LEU A 131 -4.26 -10.07 33.47
N TRP A 132 -3.17 -9.93 32.74
CA TRP A 132 -2.20 -11.01 32.53
C TRP A 132 -1.44 -11.45 33.80
N ASN A 133 -1.43 -10.60 34.84
CA ASN A 133 -0.91 -10.92 36.17
C ASN A 133 -2.00 -11.47 37.11
N THR A 134 -3.28 -11.35 36.73
CA THR A 134 -4.40 -11.94 37.47
C THR A 134 -4.64 -13.40 37.03
N PRO A 135 -5.03 -14.31 37.93
CA PRO A 135 -5.51 -15.63 37.53
C PRO A 135 -6.75 -15.50 36.64
N PRO A 136 -6.80 -16.12 35.45
CA PRO A 136 -8.01 -16.10 34.64
C PRO A 136 -9.14 -16.87 35.32
N ALA A 137 -10.38 -16.50 35.03
CA ALA A 137 -11.57 -17.21 35.52
C ALA A 137 -11.67 -18.61 34.88
N TRP A 138 -11.26 -18.70 33.61
CA TRP A 138 -11.12 -19.94 32.85
C TRP A 138 -9.92 -19.86 31.92
N GLN A 139 -9.21 -20.98 31.77
CA GLN A 139 -8.20 -21.17 30.73
C GLN A 139 -8.39 -22.52 30.05
N SER A 140 -8.09 -22.60 28.76
CA SER A 140 -8.04 -23.85 28.02
C SER A 140 -6.94 -23.80 26.95
N SER A 141 -6.66 -24.94 26.31
CA SER A 141 -5.70 -25.01 25.22
C SER A 141 -5.99 -26.15 24.26
N CYS A 142 -5.82 -25.90 22.96
CA CYS A 142 -5.83 -26.92 21.91
C CYS A 142 -4.49 -26.98 21.17
N PHE A 143 -4.30 -28.07 20.43
CA PHE A 143 -3.36 -28.07 19.32
C PHE A 143 -4.04 -27.47 18.09
N PHE A 144 -3.33 -26.65 17.31
CA PHE A 144 -3.83 -26.10 16.06
C PHE A 144 -3.07 -26.64 14.86
N GLU A 145 -3.74 -26.75 13.70
CA GLU A 145 -3.06 -27.12 12.46
C GLU A 145 -2.15 -25.99 12.00
N THR A 146 -0.83 -26.22 11.98
CA THR A 146 0.17 -25.28 11.49
C THR A 146 0.29 -25.24 9.97
N SER A 147 -0.50 -26.03 9.24
CA SER A 147 -0.52 -25.96 7.78
C SER A 147 -1.26 -24.69 7.35
N ILE A 148 -0.57 -23.83 6.60
CA ILE A 148 -1.10 -22.57 6.05
C ILE A 148 -2.47 -22.76 5.37
N LYS A 149 -2.68 -23.94 4.78
CA LYS A 149 -3.89 -24.30 4.04
C LYS A 149 -5.07 -24.71 4.92
N GLY A 150 -4.82 -25.42 6.01
CA GLY A 150 -5.85 -25.99 6.88
C GLY A 150 -6.20 -25.10 8.07
N MET A 151 -5.27 -24.24 8.51
CA MET A 151 -5.33 -23.53 9.79
C MET A 151 -6.68 -22.86 10.09
N TYR A 152 -7.25 -22.09 9.16
CA TYR A 152 -8.52 -21.39 9.39
C TYR A 152 -9.75 -22.31 9.32
N ALA A 153 -9.79 -23.30 8.44
CA ALA A 153 -10.86 -24.29 8.40
C ALA A 153 -10.88 -25.16 9.67
N PHE A 154 -9.69 -25.57 10.12
CA PHE A 154 -9.49 -26.31 11.35
C PHE A 154 -9.92 -25.49 12.58
N ALA A 155 -9.49 -24.23 12.67
CA ALA A 155 -9.87 -23.32 13.75
C ALA A 155 -11.39 -23.05 13.78
N ALA A 156 -12.01 -22.74 12.63
CA ALA A 156 -13.46 -22.51 12.55
C ALA A 156 -14.27 -23.75 12.98
N ALA A 157 -13.84 -24.95 12.57
CA ALA A 157 -14.46 -26.20 13.01
C ALA A 157 -14.27 -26.47 14.51
N ILE A 158 -13.07 -26.20 15.06
CA ILE A 158 -12.84 -26.33 16.50
C ILE A 158 -13.71 -25.36 17.31
N PHE A 159 -13.82 -24.09 16.92
CA PHE A 159 -14.55 -23.11 17.72
C PHE A 159 -16.07 -23.20 17.57
N ASP A 160 -16.61 -23.79 16.50
CA ASP A 160 -18.00 -24.26 16.49
C ASP A 160 -18.18 -25.49 17.39
N CYS A 161 -17.28 -26.48 17.38
CA CYS A 161 -17.36 -27.61 18.32
C CYS A 161 -17.28 -27.16 19.80
N ALA A 162 -16.38 -26.23 20.11
CA ALA A 162 -16.19 -25.65 21.45
C ALA A 162 -17.43 -24.94 22.01
N SER A 163 -18.41 -24.61 21.15
CA SER A 163 -19.69 -24.02 21.59
C SER A 163 -20.59 -24.99 22.37
N PHE A 164 -20.32 -26.29 22.33
CA PHE A 164 -21.13 -27.34 22.99
C PHE A 164 -20.54 -27.85 24.32
N ASP A 165 -19.24 -27.70 24.54
CA ASP A 165 -18.53 -28.23 25.71
C ASP A 165 -17.76 -27.15 26.48
N GLU A 166 -16.76 -26.53 25.87
CA GLU A 166 -15.75 -25.71 26.56
C GLU A 166 -16.19 -24.26 26.78
N PHE A 167 -16.87 -23.62 25.82
CA PHE A 167 -17.41 -22.27 26.02
C PHE A 167 -18.56 -22.23 27.04
N PRO A 168 -19.48 -23.21 27.12
CA PRO A 168 -20.42 -23.33 28.24
C PRO A 168 -19.73 -23.45 29.61
N VAL A 169 -18.61 -24.17 29.71
CA VAL A 169 -17.79 -24.24 30.94
C VAL A 169 -17.14 -22.88 31.24
N ALA A 170 -16.60 -22.20 30.23
CA ALA A 170 -16.00 -20.87 30.37
C ALA A 170 -17.03 -19.82 30.85
N MET A 171 -18.24 -19.82 30.28
CA MET A 171 -19.36 -18.97 30.70
C MET A 171 -19.77 -19.25 32.15
N LYS A 172 -19.88 -20.53 32.54
CA LYS A 172 -20.18 -20.89 33.92
C LYS A 172 -19.10 -20.42 34.91
N ALA A 173 -17.82 -20.47 34.53
CA ALA A 173 -16.71 -20.06 35.37
C ALA A 173 -16.74 -18.55 35.71
N VAL A 174 -17.29 -17.71 34.83
CA VAL A 174 -17.53 -16.27 35.08
C VAL A 174 -18.90 -15.98 35.72
N GLY A 175 -19.67 -17.01 36.11
CA GLY A 175 -20.95 -16.85 36.81
C GLY A 175 -22.17 -16.62 35.90
N ILE A 176 -22.06 -16.86 34.59
CA ILE A 176 -23.20 -16.88 33.67
C ILE A 176 -23.93 -18.21 33.85
N ALA A 177 -25.17 -18.15 34.36
CA ALA A 177 -26.01 -19.33 34.52
C ALA A 177 -26.29 -19.97 33.15
N SER A 178 -26.19 -21.31 33.07
CA SER A 178 -26.55 -22.02 31.85
C SER A 178 -28.07 -21.97 31.65
N SER A 179 -28.53 -21.03 30.82
CA SER A 179 -29.84 -21.14 30.18
C SER A 179 -29.97 -22.52 29.54
N LYS A 180 -31.15 -23.14 29.66
CA LYS A 180 -31.35 -24.54 29.29
C LYS A 180 -31.14 -24.69 27.78
N VAL A 181 -30.02 -25.30 27.40
CA VAL A 181 -29.63 -25.52 25.99
C VAL A 181 -30.80 -26.17 25.26
N LEU A 182 -31.33 -25.46 24.25
CA LEU A 182 -32.36 -26.01 23.37
C LEU A 182 -31.74 -27.19 22.62
N THR A 183 -32.39 -28.35 22.67
CA THR A 183 -31.91 -29.51 21.91
C THR A 183 -31.95 -29.20 20.40
N ASN A 184 -31.13 -29.86 19.60
CA ASN A 184 -31.13 -29.64 18.14
C ASN A 184 -32.54 -29.84 17.53
N GLU A 185 -33.32 -30.78 18.07
CA GLU A 185 -34.74 -30.99 17.72
C GLU A 185 -35.65 -29.80 18.09
N GLN A 186 -35.35 -29.07 19.18
CA GLN A 186 -36.08 -27.86 19.60
C GLN A 186 -35.63 -26.60 18.83
N LYS A 187 -34.41 -26.59 18.29
CA LYS A 187 -33.88 -25.53 17.44
C LYS A 187 -34.43 -25.58 16.02
N LEU A 188 -34.75 -26.76 15.50
CA LEU A 188 -35.37 -26.95 14.18
C LEU A 188 -36.89 -26.63 14.22
N LYS A 189 -37.27 -25.35 14.30
CA LYS A 189 -38.67 -24.93 14.13
C LYS A 189 -38.98 -24.59 12.66
N GLN A 190 -40.22 -24.17 12.43
CA GLN A 190 -40.77 -23.84 11.11
C GLN A 190 -39.89 -22.81 10.36
N SER A 191 -39.54 -23.13 9.11
CA SER A 191 -38.81 -22.22 8.22
C SER A 191 -39.50 -20.86 8.09
N PRO A 192 -38.74 -19.76 7.87
CA PRO A 192 -39.31 -18.47 7.47
C PRO A 192 -40.20 -18.60 6.23
N ASN A 193 -41.12 -17.65 6.05
CA ASN A 193 -41.95 -17.62 4.84
C ASN A 193 -41.08 -17.34 3.60
N SER A 194 -41.54 -17.80 2.43
CA SER A 194 -40.79 -17.67 1.17
C SER A 194 -40.61 -16.22 0.69
N ALA A 195 -41.46 -15.28 1.09
CA ALA A 195 -41.33 -13.88 0.72
C ALA A 195 -40.12 -13.21 1.42
N ASP A 196 -39.92 -13.48 2.70
CA ASP A 196 -38.73 -13.03 3.44
C ASP A 196 -37.46 -13.68 2.89
N LEU A 197 -37.46 -14.98 2.61
CA LEU A 197 -36.32 -15.68 2.00
C LEU A 197 -35.95 -15.09 0.63
N ASN A 198 -36.93 -14.81 -0.23
CA ASN A 198 -36.71 -14.18 -1.53
C ASN A 198 -36.18 -12.75 -1.39
N ARG A 199 -36.72 -11.97 -0.45
CA ARG A 199 -36.27 -10.60 -0.17
C ARG A 199 -34.83 -10.56 0.35
N TRP A 200 -34.46 -11.46 1.26
CA TRP A 200 -33.07 -11.56 1.73
C TRP A 200 -32.13 -12.05 0.63
N ASN A 201 -32.51 -13.03 -0.20
CA ASN A 201 -31.71 -13.45 -1.35
C ASN A 201 -31.44 -12.30 -2.33
N GLN A 202 -32.43 -11.43 -2.58
CA GLN A 202 -32.26 -10.25 -3.42
C GLN A 202 -31.34 -9.21 -2.75
N ALA A 203 -31.55 -8.91 -1.46
CA ALA A 203 -30.70 -7.98 -0.72
C ALA A 203 -29.25 -8.47 -0.55
N LEU A 204 -29.01 -9.79 -0.58
CA LEU A 204 -27.68 -10.39 -0.63
C LEU A 204 -26.95 -10.19 -1.99
N LEU A 205 -27.64 -9.65 -3.01
CA LEU A 205 -27.05 -9.21 -4.28
C LEU A 205 -26.67 -7.71 -4.27
N ASP A 206 -27.10 -6.93 -3.28
CA ASP A 206 -26.73 -5.52 -3.15
C ASP A 206 -25.30 -5.35 -2.61
N VAL A 207 -24.46 -4.62 -3.35
CA VAL A 207 -23.04 -4.43 -3.05
C VAL A 207 -22.82 -3.19 -2.17
N ASP A 208 -23.39 -3.21 -0.96
CA ASP A 208 -23.19 -2.14 0.03
C ASP A 208 -23.31 -2.65 1.46
N PHE A 209 -22.49 -2.12 2.38
CA PHE A 209 -22.44 -2.65 3.76
C PHE A 209 -23.72 -2.38 4.56
N VAL A 210 -24.53 -1.39 4.17
CA VAL A 210 -25.73 -0.97 4.90
C VAL A 210 -26.84 -2.00 4.71
N THR A 211 -27.09 -2.41 3.47
CA THR A 211 -28.04 -3.47 3.11
C THR A 211 -27.62 -4.81 3.70
N GLN A 212 -26.34 -5.18 3.60
CA GLN A 212 -25.82 -6.41 4.20
C GLN A 212 -25.98 -6.42 5.74
N PHE A 213 -25.73 -5.29 6.40
CA PHE A 213 -25.99 -5.12 7.84
C PHE A 213 -27.47 -5.30 8.20
N GLY A 214 -28.38 -4.73 7.40
CA GLY A 214 -29.82 -4.93 7.55
C GLY A 214 -30.21 -6.41 7.48
N VAL A 215 -29.72 -7.12 6.45
CA VAL A 215 -29.93 -8.56 6.29
C VAL A 215 -29.41 -9.35 7.49
N VAL A 216 -28.22 -9.03 8.01
CA VAL A 216 -27.70 -9.65 9.26
C VAL A 216 -28.65 -9.44 10.44
N ARG A 217 -29.14 -8.20 10.66
CA ARG A 217 -30.09 -7.92 11.77
C ARG A 217 -31.39 -8.71 11.64
N GLU A 218 -31.93 -8.79 10.42
CA GLU A 218 -33.15 -9.56 10.16
C GLU A 218 -32.96 -11.06 10.38
N LEU A 219 -31.87 -11.64 9.86
CA LEU A 219 -31.54 -13.05 10.01
C LEU A 219 -31.24 -13.43 11.46
N HIS A 220 -30.61 -12.54 12.25
CA HIS A 220 -30.45 -12.74 13.70
C HIS A 220 -31.81 -12.92 14.39
N ARG A 221 -32.80 -12.07 14.08
CA ARG A 221 -34.15 -12.20 14.66
C ARG A 221 -34.91 -13.40 14.11
N ALA A 222 -34.72 -13.73 12.84
CA ALA A 222 -35.31 -14.93 12.25
C ALA A 222 -34.80 -16.19 12.96
N ILE A 223 -33.50 -16.28 13.27
CA ILE A 223 -32.93 -17.39 14.06
C ILE A 223 -33.43 -17.36 15.51
N GLU A 224 -33.63 -16.19 16.14
CA GLU A 224 -34.22 -16.14 17.48
C GLU A 224 -35.68 -16.63 17.50
N GLN A 225 -36.48 -16.31 16.49
CA GLN A 225 -37.90 -16.68 16.39
C GLN A 225 -38.10 -18.13 15.93
N HIS A 226 -37.44 -18.51 14.84
CA HIS A 226 -37.60 -19.79 14.13
C HIS A 226 -36.53 -20.83 14.49
N GLY A 227 -35.51 -20.45 15.26
CA GLY A 227 -34.36 -21.30 15.56
C GLY A 227 -33.41 -21.45 14.36
N GLU A 228 -32.43 -22.34 14.52
CA GLU A 228 -31.42 -22.58 13.50
C GLU A 228 -31.99 -23.47 12.38
N SER A 229 -31.93 -22.98 11.13
CA SER A 229 -32.18 -23.78 9.93
C SER A 229 -31.02 -23.61 8.95
N GLN A 230 -30.83 -24.59 8.08
CA GLN A 230 -29.75 -24.55 7.09
C GLN A 230 -29.80 -23.29 6.22
N THR A 231 -30.98 -22.93 5.70
CA THR A 231 -31.16 -21.74 4.87
C THR A 231 -30.81 -20.45 5.62
N LEU A 232 -31.19 -20.35 6.90
CA LEU A 232 -30.87 -19.19 7.74
C LEU A 232 -29.36 -19.10 8.04
N LEU A 233 -28.72 -20.21 8.39
CA LEU A 233 -27.27 -20.26 8.62
C LEU A 233 -26.47 -19.95 7.34
N TYR A 234 -26.93 -20.44 6.19
CA TYR A 234 -26.35 -20.12 4.87
C TYR A 234 -26.48 -18.62 4.56
N MET A 235 -27.68 -18.05 4.62
CA MET A 235 -27.88 -16.62 4.35
C MET A 235 -27.09 -15.73 5.30
N LEU A 236 -26.98 -16.10 6.59
CA LEU A 236 -26.27 -15.31 7.59
C LEU A 236 -24.75 -15.39 7.41
N ALA A 237 -24.21 -16.59 7.12
CA ALA A 237 -22.81 -16.76 6.76
C ALA A 237 -22.45 -15.96 5.50
N ARG A 238 -23.34 -15.97 4.50
CA ARG A 238 -23.21 -15.19 3.26
C ARG A 238 -23.16 -13.68 3.54
N ALA A 239 -24.09 -13.16 4.34
CA ALA A 239 -24.16 -11.74 4.71
C ALA A 239 -22.89 -11.28 5.47
N TYR A 240 -22.39 -12.10 6.39
CA TYR A 240 -21.14 -11.79 7.10
C TYR A 240 -19.90 -11.88 6.20
N ALA A 241 -19.85 -12.80 5.24
CA ALA A 241 -18.77 -12.83 4.24
C ALA A 241 -18.79 -11.56 3.37
N ASN A 242 -19.97 -11.11 2.96
CA ASN A 242 -20.15 -9.86 2.22
C ASN A 242 -19.67 -8.65 3.04
N LEU A 243 -20.07 -8.53 4.31
CA LEU A 243 -19.58 -7.48 5.20
C LEU A 243 -18.06 -7.51 5.36
N SER A 244 -17.43 -8.69 5.44
CA SER A 244 -15.97 -8.80 5.46
C SER A 244 -15.31 -8.19 4.23
N LEU A 245 -15.86 -8.41 3.03
CA LEU A 245 -15.27 -7.92 1.77
C LEU A 245 -15.63 -6.45 1.48
N LEU A 246 -16.77 -5.97 1.98
CA LEU A 246 -17.23 -4.58 1.82
C LEU A 246 -16.64 -3.61 2.86
N THR A 247 -15.96 -4.12 3.89
CA THR A 247 -15.25 -3.34 4.92
C THR A 247 -13.75 -3.65 4.95
N ASP A 248 -13.22 -4.37 3.96
CA ASP A 248 -11.82 -4.79 3.93
C ASP A 248 -10.85 -3.60 3.77
N HIS A 249 -11.32 -2.44 3.32
CA HIS A 249 -10.53 -1.21 3.18
C HIS A 249 -10.54 -0.32 4.44
N HIS A 250 -11.35 -0.63 5.46
CA HIS A 250 -11.45 0.15 6.72
C HIS A 250 -10.17 0.05 7.56
N ALA A 251 -9.87 1.09 8.35
CA ALA A 251 -8.70 1.16 9.24
C ALA A 251 -8.91 0.35 10.55
N SER A 252 -9.52 -0.82 10.42
CA SER A 252 -9.94 -1.71 11.49
C SER A 252 -9.85 -3.20 11.12
N THR A 253 -9.94 -4.06 12.13
CA THR A 253 -10.11 -5.51 11.99
C THR A 253 -11.57 -5.95 12.03
N ALA A 254 -12.55 -5.04 11.91
CA ALA A 254 -13.97 -5.41 11.88
C ALA A 254 -14.27 -6.41 10.74
N CYS A 255 -13.63 -6.23 9.58
CA CYS A 255 -13.69 -7.19 8.48
C CYS A 255 -13.28 -8.63 8.89
N ARG A 256 -12.32 -8.78 9.80
CA ARG A 256 -11.88 -10.09 10.33
C ARG A 256 -12.87 -10.70 11.31
N ALA A 257 -13.56 -9.89 12.11
CA ALA A 257 -14.66 -10.35 12.94
C ALA A 257 -15.85 -10.83 12.08
N TYR A 258 -16.19 -10.10 11.00
CA TYR A 258 -17.19 -10.55 10.04
C TYR A 258 -16.78 -11.85 9.33
N ALA A 259 -15.54 -11.95 8.85
CA ALA A 259 -15.00 -13.17 8.25
C ALA A 259 -15.05 -14.37 9.20
N ALA A 260 -14.63 -14.19 10.46
CA ALA A 260 -14.65 -15.22 11.47
C ALA A 260 -16.08 -15.71 11.76
N ARG A 261 -17.06 -14.79 11.88
CA ARG A 261 -18.50 -15.17 12.00
C ARG A 261 -18.95 -16.00 10.80
N ALA A 262 -18.63 -15.59 9.57
CA ALA A 262 -18.98 -16.34 8.36
C ALA A 262 -18.37 -17.75 8.32
N MET A 263 -17.08 -17.88 8.67
CA MET A 263 -16.37 -19.16 8.74
C MET A 263 -16.97 -20.10 9.78
N ILE A 264 -17.30 -19.60 10.97
CA ILE A 264 -17.88 -20.39 12.07
C ILE A 264 -19.31 -20.82 11.73
N LEU A 265 -20.13 -19.92 11.17
CA LEU A 265 -21.50 -20.25 10.73
C LEU A 265 -21.53 -21.26 9.58
N SER A 266 -20.57 -21.21 8.64
CA SER A 266 -20.49 -22.22 7.57
C SER A 266 -19.94 -23.56 8.07
N ALA A 267 -18.99 -23.57 9.03
CA ALA A 267 -18.57 -24.78 9.74
C ALA A 267 -19.74 -25.41 10.52
N ARG A 268 -20.53 -24.61 11.24
CA ARG A 268 -21.74 -25.02 11.95
C ARG A 268 -22.79 -25.61 11.02
N SER A 269 -23.06 -24.94 9.90
CA SER A 269 -23.95 -25.45 8.84
C SER A 269 -23.46 -26.82 8.32
N ALA A 270 -22.17 -26.98 8.07
CA ALA A 270 -21.61 -28.25 7.58
C ALA A 270 -21.53 -29.37 8.63
N ARG A 271 -21.55 -29.05 9.94
CA ARG A 271 -21.65 -30.04 11.01
C ARG A 271 -23.11 -30.46 11.27
N LEU A 272 -24.05 -29.53 11.23
CA LEU A 272 -25.47 -29.80 11.43
C LEU A 272 -26.12 -30.50 10.22
N PHE A 273 -25.65 -30.19 9.00
CA PHE A 273 -26.17 -30.71 7.74
C PHE A 273 -25.04 -31.33 6.88
N PRO A 274 -24.36 -32.40 7.35
CA PRO A 274 -23.09 -32.87 6.79
C PRO A 274 -23.19 -33.55 5.42
N ASN A 275 -24.39 -34.00 5.05
CA ASN A 275 -24.74 -34.68 3.80
C ASN A 275 -25.52 -33.77 2.84
N ASP A 276 -25.58 -32.47 3.11
CA ASP A 276 -26.39 -31.52 2.34
C ASP A 276 -25.49 -30.60 1.51
N ASP A 277 -25.68 -30.61 0.20
CA ASP A 277 -24.82 -29.88 -0.72
C ASP A 277 -24.97 -28.36 -0.59
N LEU A 278 -26.11 -27.83 -0.11
CA LEU A 278 -26.23 -26.40 0.19
C LEU A 278 -25.36 -25.99 1.38
N ALA A 279 -25.09 -26.89 2.34
CA ALA A 279 -24.15 -26.60 3.43
C ALA A 279 -22.70 -26.57 2.94
N ARG A 280 -22.35 -27.39 1.95
CA ARG A 280 -21.03 -27.39 1.29
C ARG A 280 -20.85 -26.19 0.37
N LEU A 281 -21.91 -25.83 -0.35
CA LEU A 281 -21.97 -24.63 -1.17
C LEU A 281 -21.80 -23.36 -0.33
N ASN A 282 -22.39 -23.30 0.86
CA ASN A 282 -22.15 -22.23 1.83
C ASN A 282 -20.65 -22.12 2.21
N GLN A 283 -20.00 -23.25 2.51
CA GLN A 283 -18.55 -23.27 2.76
C GLN A 283 -17.76 -22.77 1.55
N LEU A 284 -18.10 -23.20 0.34
CA LEU A 284 -17.48 -22.72 -0.90
C LEU A 284 -17.56 -21.20 -1.03
N TYR A 285 -18.74 -20.61 -0.83
CA TYR A 285 -18.93 -19.16 -0.90
C TYR A 285 -18.10 -18.42 0.16
N VAL A 286 -18.15 -18.86 1.42
CA VAL A 286 -17.40 -18.22 2.51
C VAL A 286 -15.89 -18.31 2.27
N TRP A 287 -15.36 -19.46 1.86
CA TRP A 287 -13.94 -19.58 1.53
C TRP A 287 -13.54 -18.72 0.34
N ALA A 288 -14.41 -18.58 -0.67
CA ALA A 288 -14.17 -17.70 -1.80
C ALA A 288 -14.12 -16.23 -1.36
N ILE A 289 -15.20 -15.70 -0.77
CA ILE A 289 -15.33 -14.27 -0.44
C ILE A 289 -14.36 -13.82 0.65
N VAL A 290 -14.04 -14.67 1.64
CA VAL A 290 -12.99 -14.35 2.64
C VAL A 290 -11.57 -14.48 2.05
N GLY A 291 -11.41 -15.04 0.84
CA GLY A 291 -10.14 -15.06 0.11
C GLY A 291 -9.27 -16.29 0.35
N HIS A 292 -9.81 -17.40 0.85
CA HIS A 292 -9.07 -18.66 1.04
C HIS A 292 -9.26 -19.59 -0.16
N PHE A 293 -8.85 -19.14 -1.34
CA PHE A 293 -9.18 -19.76 -2.63
C PHE A 293 -8.81 -21.25 -2.74
N SER A 294 -7.74 -21.71 -2.09
CA SER A 294 -7.37 -23.12 -2.08
C SER A 294 -8.41 -24.05 -1.43
N LEU A 295 -9.09 -23.60 -0.36
CA LEU A 295 -10.18 -24.35 0.27
C LEU A 295 -11.47 -24.26 -0.55
N ALA A 296 -11.71 -23.11 -1.18
CA ALA A 296 -12.82 -22.95 -2.11
C ALA A 296 -12.68 -23.95 -3.28
N LEU A 297 -11.51 -23.99 -3.93
CA LEU A 297 -11.19 -24.94 -5.01
C LEU A 297 -11.31 -26.42 -4.61
N GLU A 298 -11.04 -26.77 -3.35
CA GLU A 298 -11.26 -28.13 -2.85
C GLU A 298 -12.73 -28.44 -2.59
N THR A 299 -13.49 -27.46 -2.10
CA THR A 299 -14.93 -27.59 -1.87
C THR A 299 -15.69 -27.70 -3.20
N GLU A 300 -15.29 -26.92 -4.21
CA GLU A 300 -15.79 -27.01 -5.59
C GLU A 300 -15.58 -28.41 -6.18
N ARG A 301 -14.36 -28.96 -6.07
CA ARG A 301 -14.05 -30.32 -6.57
C ARG A 301 -14.86 -31.42 -5.87
N TRP A 302 -15.29 -31.19 -4.63
CA TRP A 302 -16.11 -32.12 -3.88
C TRP A 302 -17.57 -32.10 -4.35
N LEU A 303 -18.09 -30.94 -4.76
CA LEU A 303 -19.45 -30.74 -5.30
C LEU A 303 -19.62 -31.26 -6.75
N SER A 304 -18.64 -31.98 -7.30
CA SER A 304 -18.44 -32.35 -8.73
C SER A 304 -19.67 -32.26 -9.64
N ASP A 305 -20.68 -33.09 -9.37
CA ASP A 305 -21.82 -33.30 -10.26
C ASP A 305 -23.02 -32.41 -9.88
N SER A 306 -23.26 -32.19 -8.59
CA SER A 306 -24.37 -31.35 -8.11
C SER A 306 -24.11 -29.85 -8.26
N TYR A 307 -22.84 -29.42 -8.43
CA TYR A 307 -22.47 -28.03 -8.69
C TYR A 307 -23.26 -27.39 -9.84
N ARG A 308 -23.51 -28.14 -10.92
CA ARG A 308 -24.28 -27.64 -12.08
C ARG A 308 -25.77 -27.49 -11.80
N GLU A 309 -26.33 -28.36 -10.96
CA GLU A 309 -27.74 -28.29 -10.56
C GLU A 309 -27.93 -27.09 -9.62
N LEU A 310 -27.07 -26.97 -8.60
CA LEU A 310 -27.04 -25.84 -7.67
C LEU A 310 -26.83 -24.48 -8.36
N ALA A 311 -26.00 -24.42 -9.41
CA ALA A 311 -25.80 -23.20 -10.20
C ALA A 311 -27.11 -22.65 -10.80
N SER A 312 -28.09 -23.51 -11.10
CA SER A 312 -29.37 -23.07 -11.66
C SER A 312 -30.28 -22.39 -10.62
N ASP A 313 -30.24 -22.83 -9.36
CA ASP A 313 -30.98 -22.22 -8.24
C ASP A 313 -30.24 -21.03 -7.59
N HIS A 314 -28.93 -20.91 -7.84
CA HIS A 314 -28.04 -19.96 -7.19
C HIS A 314 -27.10 -19.26 -8.19
N PRO A 315 -27.59 -18.29 -8.99
CA PRO A 315 -26.82 -17.67 -10.08
C PRO A 315 -25.47 -17.05 -9.67
N TRP A 316 -25.34 -16.60 -8.43
CA TRP A 316 -24.08 -16.06 -7.90
C TRP A 316 -22.93 -17.08 -7.84
N ILE A 317 -23.20 -18.37 -8.03
CA ILE A 317 -22.18 -19.43 -8.18
C ILE A 317 -21.27 -19.16 -9.38
N GLU A 318 -21.80 -18.57 -10.46
CA GLU A 318 -21.02 -18.25 -11.66
C GLU A 318 -19.86 -17.27 -11.37
N LEU A 319 -20.00 -16.44 -10.33
CA LEU A 319 -18.95 -15.53 -9.87
C LEU A 319 -17.76 -16.27 -9.24
N LEU A 320 -18.02 -17.37 -8.53
CA LEU A 320 -17.01 -17.97 -7.66
C LEU A 320 -15.88 -18.62 -8.45
N TYR A 321 -16.22 -19.32 -9.54
CA TYR A 321 -15.25 -20.06 -10.36
C TYR A 321 -14.11 -19.16 -10.90
N PRO A 322 -14.38 -18.04 -11.59
CA PRO A 322 -13.32 -17.12 -12.01
C PRO A 322 -12.69 -16.39 -10.83
N TYR A 323 -13.47 -16.05 -9.77
CA TYR A 323 -12.93 -15.32 -8.62
C TYR A 323 -11.80 -16.07 -7.92
N VAL A 324 -12.02 -17.34 -7.57
CA VAL A 324 -11.04 -18.17 -6.83
C VAL A 324 -9.84 -18.62 -7.68
N ARG A 325 -9.91 -18.42 -9.00
CA ARG A 325 -8.84 -18.71 -9.95
C ARG A 325 -8.02 -17.49 -10.32
N VAL A 326 -8.48 -16.29 -9.96
CA VAL A 326 -7.89 -15.00 -10.39
C VAL A 326 -7.93 -14.85 -11.92
N ASP A 327 -8.99 -15.38 -12.55
CA ASP A 327 -9.23 -15.23 -13.99
C ASP A 327 -9.86 -13.85 -14.27
N VAL A 328 -8.98 -12.86 -14.44
CA VAL A 328 -9.36 -11.46 -14.62
C VAL A 328 -10.25 -11.25 -15.86
N ALA A 329 -9.97 -11.97 -16.95
CA ALA A 329 -10.70 -11.83 -18.21
C ALA A 329 -12.10 -12.46 -18.15
N ALA A 330 -12.23 -13.64 -17.52
CA ALA A 330 -13.55 -14.23 -17.27
C ALA A 330 -14.37 -13.37 -16.30
N MET A 331 -13.74 -12.75 -15.29
CA MET A 331 -14.41 -11.85 -14.37
C MET A 331 -14.84 -10.53 -15.02
N GLU A 332 -13.99 -9.91 -15.85
CA GLU A 332 -14.34 -8.74 -16.67
C GLU A 332 -15.57 -9.00 -17.54
N LYS A 333 -15.63 -10.20 -18.16
CA LYS A 333 -16.77 -10.61 -18.99
C LYS A 333 -18.07 -10.70 -18.19
N LEU A 334 -18.03 -11.18 -16.94
CA LEU A 334 -19.20 -11.20 -16.06
C LEU A 334 -19.58 -9.77 -15.61
N ALA A 335 -18.60 -8.93 -15.27
CA ALA A 335 -18.79 -7.53 -14.91
C ALA A 335 -19.41 -6.70 -16.05
N SER A 336 -19.17 -7.10 -17.30
CA SER A 336 -19.72 -6.50 -18.52
C SER A 336 -21.03 -7.15 -18.99
N SER A 337 -21.61 -8.10 -18.25
CA SER A 337 -22.83 -8.82 -18.66
C SER A 337 -24.09 -8.23 -18.04
N GLU A 338 -25.18 -8.15 -18.82
CA GLU A 338 -26.50 -7.82 -18.29
C GLU A 338 -27.06 -9.01 -17.48
N SER A 339 -26.78 -9.04 -16.17
CA SER A 339 -27.21 -10.11 -15.27
C SER A 339 -27.49 -9.59 -13.86
N SER A 340 -28.32 -10.30 -13.08
CA SER A 340 -28.60 -9.95 -11.68
C SER A 340 -27.39 -10.09 -10.74
N ILE A 341 -26.32 -10.74 -11.20
CA ILE A 341 -25.05 -10.91 -10.49
C ILE A 341 -24.00 -9.87 -10.92
N GLN A 342 -24.28 -9.06 -11.94
CA GLN A 342 -23.36 -8.06 -12.49
C GLN A 342 -22.76 -7.14 -11.41
N PRO A 343 -23.51 -6.59 -10.43
CA PRO A 343 -22.92 -5.74 -9.40
C PRO A 343 -21.80 -6.44 -8.62
N TRP A 344 -22.01 -7.69 -8.21
CA TRP A 344 -20.99 -8.48 -7.53
C TRP A 344 -19.85 -8.89 -8.47
N ALA A 345 -20.10 -9.12 -9.76
CA ALA A 345 -19.04 -9.34 -10.73
C ALA A 345 -18.12 -8.13 -10.86
N VAL A 346 -18.66 -6.90 -10.94
CA VAL A 346 -17.86 -5.66 -10.93
C VAL A 346 -17.04 -5.55 -9.62
N ARG A 347 -17.66 -5.82 -8.45
CA ARG A 347 -16.96 -5.76 -7.15
C ARG A 347 -15.78 -6.75 -7.06
N LEU A 348 -15.99 -7.99 -7.50
CA LEU A 348 -15.00 -9.06 -7.45
C LEU A 348 -13.92 -8.91 -8.52
N TRP A 349 -14.27 -8.31 -9.67
CA TRP A 349 -13.29 -7.89 -10.66
C TRP A 349 -12.31 -6.88 -10.09
N ILE A 350 -12.81 -5.84 -9.41
CA ILE A 350 -11.98 -4.81 -8.78
C ILE A 350 -11.00 -5.40 -7.76
N GLU A 351 -11.38 -6.44 -7.00
CA GLU A 351 -10.44 -7.16 -6.14
C GLU A 351 -9.30 -7.84 -6.90
N HIS A 352 -9.54 -8.38 -8.10
CA HIS A 352 -8.48 -8.89 -8.97
C HIS A 352 -7.60 -7.77 -9.56
N LEU A 353 -8.07 -6.53 -9.58
CA LEU A 353 -7.29 -5.38 -10.06
C LEU A 353 -6.31 -4.85 -8.99
N LYS A 354 -6.64 -4.95 -7.70
CA LYS A 354 -5.82 -4.50 -6.54
C LYS A 354 -4.32 -4.88 -6.55
N PRO A 355 -3.89 -6.09 -6.99
CA PRO A 355 -2.47 -6.43 -7.12
C PRO A 355 -1.85 -6.13 -8.50
N ASN A 356 -2.67 -5.70 -9.45
CA ASN A 356 -2.35 -5.60 -10.87
C ASN A 356 -2.22 -4.14 -11.33
N ASN A 357 -3.09 -3.27 -10.83
CA ASN A 357 -3.11 -1.81 -11.00
C ASN A 357 -3.00 -1.27 -12.44
N TYR A 358 -3.25 -2.11 -13.44
CA TYR A 358 -3.20 -1.71 -14.84
C TYR A 358 -4.27 -0.65 -15.14
N GLN A 359 -3.81 0.54 -15.50
CA GLN A 359 -4.62 1.75 -15.64
C GLN A 359 -5.82 1.55 -16.58
N GLN A 360 -5.69 0.76 -17.65
CA GLN A 360 -6.77 0.47 -18.60
C GLN A 360 -7.87 -0.43 -18.00
N TRP A 361 -7.53 -1.38 -17.12
CA TRP A 361 -8.53 -2.17 -16.41
C TRP A 361 -9.18 -1.33 -15.29
N LEU A 362 -8.39 -0.52 -14.59
CA LEU A 362 -8.88 0.42 -13.57
C LEU A 362 -9.81 1.50 -14.17
N GLN A 363 -9.55 1.97 -15.40
CA GLN A 363 -10.43 2.86 -16.15
C GLN A 363 -11.80 2.22 -16.40
N LYS A 364 -11.82 1.00 -16.94
CA LYS A 364 -13.06 0.26 -17.19
C LYS A 364 -13.83 0.04 -15.89
N ALA A 365 -13.14 -0.28 -14.79
CA ALA A 365 -13.75 -0.34 -13.46
C ALA A 365 -14.36 0.99 -13.02
N ILE A 366 -13.69 2.13 -13.27
CA ILE A 366 -14.24 3.48 -13.04
C ILE A 366 -15.51 3.72 -13.87
N GLN A 367 -15.55 3.28 -15.12
CA GLN A 367 -16.72 3.44 -15.99
C GLN A 367 -17.94 2.63 -15.50
N LEU A 368 -17.73 1.45 -14.90
CA LEU A 368 -18.80 0.61 -14.36
C LEU A 368 -19.25 1.00 -12.94
N LEU A 369 -18.40 1.69 -12.17
CA LEU A 369 -18.60 1.96 -10.74
C LEU A 369 -19.86 2.79 -10.41
N PRO A 370 -20.10 3.96 -11.03
CA PRO A 370 -21.26 4.80 -10.69
C PRO A 370 -22.61 4.14 -10.99
N ASP A 371 -22.69 3.38 -12.09
CA ASP A 371 -23.96 2.85 -12.60
C ASP A 371 -24.33 1.49 -11.97
N HIS A 372 -23.34 0.67 -11.62
CA HIS A 372 -23.59 -0.70 -11.13
C HIS A 372 -23.37 -0.88 -9.63
N ILE A 373 -22.40 -0.19 -9.02
CA ILE A 373 -22.03 -0.36 -7.60
C ILE A 373 -21.63 0.94 -6.89
N PRO A 374 -22.43 2.02 -6.96
CA PRO A 374 -22.05 3.32 -6.38
C PRO A 374 -21.75 3.24 -4.88
N SER A 375 -22.49 2.44 -4.11
CA SER A 375 -22.29 2.27 -2.66
C SER A 375 -21.21 1.25 -2.27
N ALA A 376 -20.43 0.71 -3.22
CA ALA A 376 -19.29 -0.15 -2.95
C ALA A 376 -18.03 0.67 -2.61
N TYR A 377 -18.07 1.43 -1.51
CA TYR A 377 -17.08 2.45 -1.17
C TYR A 377 -15.62 1.95 -1.12
N GLY A 378 -15.42 0.66 -0.80
CA GLY A 378 -14.11 0.00 -0.86
C GLY A 378 -13.46 -0.02 -2.25
N ALA A 379 -14.25 0.00 -3.32
CA ALA A 379 -13.73 0.13 -4.68
C ALA A 379 -13.13 1.53 -4.93
N TYR A 380 -13.78 2.60 -4.45
CA TYR A 380 -13.23 3.95 -4.49
C TYR A 380 -11.98 4.06 -3.61
N ALA A 381 -11.99 3.45 -2.41
CA ALA A 381 -10.81 3.43 -1.55
C ALA A 381 -9.63 2.67 -2.17
N MET A 382 -9.91 1.56 -2.88
CA MET A 382 -8.89 0.84 -3.64
C MET A 382 -8.31 1.71 -4.76
N LEU A 383 -9.16 2.32 -5.60
CA LEU A 383 -8.72 3.16 -6.72
C LEU A 383 -7.97 4.41 -6.27
N ALA A 384 -8.41 5.06 -5.18
CA ALA A 384 -7.74 6.24 -4.63
C ALA A 384 -6.32 5.95 -4.12
N ARG A 385 -6.08 4.71 -3.68
CA ARG A 385 -4.81 4.27 -3.08
C ARG A 385 -3.87 3.55 -4.07
N HIS A 386 -4.44 2.72 -4.93
CA HIS A 386 -3.74 1.80 -5.82
C HIS A 386 -3.85 2.20 -7.30
N GLY A 387 -4.48 3.34 -7.61
CA GLY A 387 -4.76 3.75 -8.99
C GLY A 387 -3.53 3.99 -9.87
N GLU A 388 -2.36 4.22 -9.25
CA GLU A 388 -1.05 4.58 -9.82
C GLU A 388 -1.02 5.86 -10.69
N SER A 389 -2.01 6.07 -11.56
CA SER A 389 -2.22 7.32 -12.28
C SER A 389 -2.99 8.36 -11.47
N LEU A 390 -2.70 9.63 -11.77
CA LEU A 390 -3.17 10.78 -11.00
C LEU A 390 -4.67 11.05 -11.19
N GLY A 391 -5.21 10.80 -12.38
CA GLY A 391 -6.62 10.96 -12.73
C GLY A 391 -7.51 9.88 -12.11
N ILE A 392 -7.07 8.63 -12.08
CA ILE A 392 -7.78 7.51 -11.42
C ILE A 392 -7.84 7.75 -9.91
N THR A 393 -6.71 8.09 -9.29
CA THR A 393 -6.64 8.37 -7.86
C THR A 393 -7.43 9.62 -7.47
N ARG A 394 -7.38 10.71 -8.26
CA ARG A 394 -8.21 11.91 -8.07
C ARG A 394 -9.70 11.63 -8.24
N PHE A 395 -10.12 10.96 -9.32
CA PHE A 395 -11.53 10.59 -9.53
C PHE A 395 -12.09 9.85 -8.31
N ALA A 396 -11.39 8.81 -7.86
CA ALA A 396 -11.89 7.96 -6.80
C ALA A 396 -11.93 8.68 -5.43
N SER A 397 -10.88 9.45 -5.12
CA SER A 397 -10.78 10.20 -3.86
C SER A 397 -11.76 11.38 -3.75
N HIS A 398 -12.19 11.96 -4.87
CA HIS A 398 -13.23 12.99 -4.88
C HIS A 398 -14.64 12.39 -4.93
N THR A 399 -14.84 11.31 -5.69
CA THR A 399 -16.16 10.70 -5.87
C THR A 399 -16.62 9.92 -4.64
N GLY A 400 -15.72 9.19 -3.97
CA GLY A 400 -16.02 8.39 -2.78
C GLY A 400 -16.76 9.14 -1.66
N PRO A 401 -16.23 10.29 -1.16
CA PRO A 401 -16.91 11.13 -0.16
C PRO A 401 -18.31 11.60 -0.58
N VAL A 402 -18.47 12.03 -1.83
CA VAL A 402 -19.74 12.55 -2.37
C VAL A 402 -20.78 11.44 -2.50
N VAL A 403 -20.37 10.26 -2.96
CA VAL A 403 -21.26 9.11 -3.10
C VAL A 403 -21.65 8.56 -1.71
N LEU A 404 -20.74 8.54 -0.73
CA LEU A 404 -21.07 8.24 0.67
C LEU A 404 -22.12 9.23 1.22
N ALA A 405 -21.90 10.53 1.04
CA ALA A 405 -22.80 11.57 1.53
C ALA A 405 -24.21 11.51 0.91
N THR A 406 -24.34 11.10 -0.35
CA THR A 406 -25.60 11.09 -1.10
C THR A 406 -26.35 9.76 -1.05
N GLN A 407 -25.65 8.62 -1.08
CA GLN A 407 -26.28 7.30 -1.10
C GLN A 407 -26.61 6.76 0.29
N LEU A 408 -25.81 7.08 1.32
CA LEU A 408 -26.00 6.55 2.67
C LEU A 408 -27.40 6.83 3.26
N PRO A 409 -28.00 8.04 3.18
CA PRO A 409 -29.35 8.28 3.67
C PRO A 409 -30.41 7.42 2.97
N SER A 410 -30.27 7.23 1.65
CA SER A 410 -31.19 6.40 0.84
C SER A 410 -31.11 4.93 1.24
N LYS A 411 -29.88 4.39 1.36
CA LYS A 411 -29.62 3.00 1.77
C LYS A 411 -30.11 2.72 3.20
N LEU A 412 -29.92 3.66 4.13
CA LEU A 412 -30.45 3.54 5.50
C LEU A 412 -31.97 3.51 5.53
N SER A 413 -32.63 4.37 4.73
CA SER A 413 -34.11 4.44 4.63
C SER A 413 -34.75 3.15 4.12
N GLY A 414 -33.98 2.26 3.47
CA GLY A 414 -34.43 0.93 3.06
C GLY A 414 -34.40 -0.15 4.15
N LEU A 415 -33.91 0.15 5.37
CA LEU A 415 -33.71 -0.84 6.43
C LEU A 415 -34.91 -1.05 7.36
N LYS A 416 -35.16 -2.32 7.72
CA LYS A 416 -36.02 -2.82 8.81
C LYS A 416 -37.29 -1.99 9.08
N ASP A 417 -37.60 -1.56 10.30
CA ASP A 417 -36.89 -1.47 11.60
C ASP A 417 -35.79 -0.42 11.80
N LEU A 418 -35.61 0.52 10.87
CA LEU A 418 -34.85 1.73 11.14
C LEU A 418 -35.38 2.47 12.39
N PRO A 419 -34.55 2.90 13.35
CA PRO A 419 -35.01 3.62 14.54
C PRO A 419 -35.53 5.01 14.15
N GLN A 420 -36.66 5.44 14.71
CA GLN A 420 -37.34 6.70 14.35
C GLN A 420 -36.41 7.93 14.32
N GLY A 421 -35.46 8.05 15.26
CA GLY A 421 -34.50 9.16 15.29
C GLY A 421 -33.46 9.12 14.16
N LEU A 422 -33.13 7.93 13.66
CA LEU A 422 -32.25 7.72 12.51
C LEU A 422 -33.03 7.85 11.19
N GLU A 423 -34.29 7.39 11.16
CA GLU A 423 -35.24 7.57 10.05
C GLU A 423 -35.48 9.05 9.74
N ALA A 424 -35.90 9.84 10.74
CA ALA A 424 -36.06 11.29 10.59
C ALA A 424 -34.76 11.99 10.13
N LYS A 425 -33.59 11.51 10.58
CA LYS A 425 -32.29 12.05 10.13
C LYS A 425 -31.99 11.68 8.66
N CYS A 426 -32.45 10.53 8.18
CA CYS A 426 -32.36 10.18 6.76
C CYS A 426 -33.28 11.05 5.91
N GLU A 427 -34.52 11.28 6.35
CA GLU A 427 -35.48 12.18 5.68
C GLU A 427 -34.94 13.61 5.56
N ASP A 428 -34.42 14.19 6.65
CA ASP A 428 -33.75 15.50 6.68
C ASP A 428 -32.67 15.61 5.59
N LEU A 429 -31.80 14.61 5.50
CA LEU A 429 -30.65 14.61 4.59
C LEU A 429 -31.05 14.36 3.14
N LEU A 430 -32.03 13.49 2.88
CA LEU A 430 -32.58 13.28 1.55
C LEU A 430 -33.28 14.55 1.04
N ALA A 431 -34.04 15.25 1.90
CA ALA A 431 -34.65 16.54 1.56
C ALA A 431 -33.61 17.62 1.22
N ALA A 432 -32.44 17.61 1.88
CA ALA A 432 -31.33 18.49 1.54
C ALA A 432 -30.69 18.16 0.17
N VAL A 433 -30.55 16.87 -0.18
CA VAL A 433 -29.94 16.43 -1.45
C VAL A 433 -30.72 16.88 -2.67
N PHE A 434 -32.05 16.97 -2.59
CA PHE A 434 -32.90 17.43 -3.70
C PHE A 434 -33.16 18.95 -3.72
N ASN A 435 -32.44 19.75 -2.92
CA ASN A 435 -32.63 21.20 -2.87
C ASN A 435 -31.53 21.95 -3.67
N PRO A 436 -31.79 22.36 -4.93
CA PRO A 436 -30.78 23.01 -5.78
C PRO A 436 -30.46 24.46 -5.38
N ARG A 437 -31.01 24.96 -4.26
CA ARG A 437 -30.71 26.31 -3.73
C ARG A 437 -29.62 26.33 -2.66
N VAL A 438 -29.05 25.18 -2.32
CA VAL A 438 -27.99 25.11 -1.31
C VAL A 438 -26.64 25.01 -2.03
N ASP A 439 -25.95 26.15 -2.14
CA ASP A 439 -24.55 26.22 -2.62
C ASP A 439 -23.55 25.48 -1.68
N SER A 440 -24.04 24.84 -0.61
CA SER A 440 -23.24 24.10 0.38
C SER A 440 -22.62 22.81 -0.13
N TYR A 441 -22.80 22.45 -1.41
CA TYR A 441 -22.02 21.38 -2.04
C TYR A 441 -20.58 21.79 -2.38
N GLY A 442 -20.17 23.02 -2.05
CA GLY A 442 -18.77 23.45 -2.13
C GLY A 442 -17.80 22.67 -1.23
N SER A 443 -18.26 22.01 -0.16
CA SER A 443 -17.43 21.14 0.68
C SER A 443 -17.55 19.67 0.26
N LEU A 444 -16.43 19.05 -0.09
CA LEU A 444 -16.35 17.64 -0.52
C LEU A 444 -16.86 16.64 0.54
N PHE A 445 -16.76 17.00 1.83
CA PHE A 445 -17.20 16.20 2.96
C PHE A 445 -18.42 16.83 3.62
N SER A 446 -19.56 16.14 3.59
CA SER A 446 -20.77 16.59 4.30
C SER A 446 -20.80 16.10 5.75
N ALA A 447 -21.54 16.81 6.60
CA ALA A 447 -21.84 16.37 7.97
C ALA A 447 -22.86 15.22 8.05
N GLY A 448 -23.45 14.80 6.93
CA GLY A 448 -24.51 13.78 6.87
C GLY A 448 -24.08 12.44 7.47
N PRO A 449 -22.99 11.81 6.99
CA PRO A 449 -22.48 10.56 7.55
C PRO A 449 -22.20 10.63 9.06
N LYS A 450 -21.58 11.72 9.55
CA LYS A 450 -21.33 11.94 10.98
C LYS A 450 -22.64 11.99 11.78
N GLN A 451 -23.64 12.72 11.31
CA GLN A 451 -24.95 12.83 11.98
C GLN A 451 -25.69 11.48 12.01
N LEU A 452 -25.60 10.70 10.93
CA LEU A 452 -26.20 9.36 10.83
C LEU A 452 -25.50 8.35 11.74
N ALA A 453 -24.17 8.40 11.81
CA ALA A 453 -23.40 7.58 12.76
C ALA A 453 -23.78 7.91 14.21
N GLN A 454 -23.86 9.19 14.58
CA GLN A 454 -24.29 9.59 15.92
C GLN A 454 -25.71 9.08 16.23
N ALA A 455 -26.68 9.31 15.34
CA ALA A 455 -28.06 8.84 15.53
C ALA A 455 -28.15 7.30 15.65
N ALA A 456 -27.30 6.56 14.93
CA ALA A 456 -27.18 5.11 15.05
C ALA A 456 -26.53 4.68 16.40
N ARG A 457 -25.53 5.41 16.92
CA ARG A 457 -25.00 5.18 18.28
C ARG A 457 -26.07 5.44 19.34
N ASP A 458 -26.78 6.55 19.24
CA ASP A 458 -27.83 6.94 20.19
C ASP A 458 -28.94 5.88 20.22
N ALA A 459 -29.44 5.46 19.05
CA ALA A 459 -30.41 4.38 18.94
C ALA A 459 -29.91 3.04 19.52
N SER A 460 -28.60 2.78 19.43
CA SER A 460 -27.99 1.57 19.97
C SER A 460 -28.01 1.49 21.49
N THR A 461 -28.12 2.62 22.21
CA THR A 461 -28.21 2.62 23.68
C THR A 461 -29.55 2.07 24.19
N ALA A 462 -30.61 2.24 23.39
CA ALA A 462 -31.95 1.72 23.65
C ALA A 462 -32.20 0.34 23.01
N ASP A 463 -31.37 -0.10 22.05
CA ASP A 463 -31.52 -1.38 21.36
C ASP A 463 -31.11 -2.57 22.24
N GLN A 464 -32.12 -3.14 22.91
CA GLN A 464 -32.03 -4.38 23.70
C GLN A 464 -32.21 -5.65 22.85
N SER A 465 -32.14 -5.57 21.51
CA SER A 465 -32.17 -6.76 20.65
C SER A 465 -30.84 -7.51 20.62
N LYS A 466 -30.92 -8.82 20.37
CA LYS A 466 -29.76 -9.72 20.15
C LYS A 466 -29.24 -9.69 18.72
N ALA A 467 -29.80 -8.81 17.88
CA ALA A 467 -29.22 -8.50 16.58
C ALA A 467 -27.89 -7.74 16.76
N ILE A 468 -27.07 -7.73 15.71
CA ILE A 468 -25.91 -6.83 15.64
C ILE A 468 -26.38 -5.38 15.83
N SER A 469 -25.73 -4.64 16.74
CA SER A 469 -26.22 -3.36 17.23
C SER A 469 -26.10 -2.22 16.22
N TRP A 470 -26.93 -1.18 16.37
CA TRP A 470 -26.82 0.04 15.54
C TRP A 470 -25.47 0.76 15.69
N SER A 471 -24.80 0.60 16.83
CA SER A 471 -23.44 1.11 16.99
C SER A 471 -22.39 0.44 16.11
N ALA A 472 -22.59 -0.81 15.66
CA ALA A 472 -21.73 -1.42 14.64
C ALA A 472 -21.91 -0.74 13.26
N LEU A 473 -23.14 -0.34 12.92
CA LEU A 473 -23.40 0.41 11.70
C LEU A 473 -22.81 1.82 11.78
N ALA A 474 -22.96 2.50 12.91
CA ALA A 474 -22.30 3.78 13.16
C ALA A 474 -20.78 3.66 12.99
N TYR A 475 -20.18 2.60 13.53
CA TYR A 475 -18.75 2.36 13.44
C TYR A 475 -18.29 2.09 11.99
N MET A 476 -19.05 1.33 11.19
CA MET A 476 -18.77 1.18 9.76
C MET A 476 -18.86 2.51 9.00
N ILE A 477 -19.81 3.38 9.34
CA ILE A 477 -19.94 4.72 8.72
C ILE A 477 -18.75 5.61 9.09
N GLU A 478 -18.31 5.61 10.36
CA GLU A 478 -17.15 6.38 10.85
C GLU A 478 -15.83 5.90 10.22
N GLU A 479 -15.61 4.59 10.13
CA GLU A 479 -14.45 3.99 9.46
C GLU A 479 -14.42 4.30 7.96
N GLU A 480 -15.59 4.28 7.30
CA GLU A 480 -15.73 4.67 5.90
C GLU A 480 -15.39 6.14 5.69
N GLN A 481 -16.02 7.03 6.46
CA GLN A 481 -15.83 8.48 6.36
C GLN A 481 -14.35 8.86 6.61
N PHE A 482 -13.71 8.25 7.61
CA PHE A 482 -12.27 8.40 7.86
C PHE A 482 -11.41 7.89 6.70
N THR A 483 -11.74 6.73 6.13
CA THR A 483 -10.95 6.14 5.04
C THR A 483 -11.03 7.01 3.78
N GLN A 484 -12.21 7.51 3.42
CA GLN A 484 -12.37 8.44 2.30
C GLN A 484 -11.64 9.78 2.56
N ALA A 485 -11.70 10.31 3.79
CA ALA A 485 -10.96 11.51 4.19
C ALA A 485 -9.43 11.35 4.10
N SER A 486 -8.87 10.26 4.62
CA SER A 486 -7.43 10.00 4.53
C SER A 486 -6.97 9.76 3.09
N ASN A 487 -7.79 9.13 2.25
CA ASN A 487 -7.47 8.94 0.84
C ASN A 487 -7.50 10.26 0.06
N TYR A 488 -8.49 11.12 0.31
CA TYR A 488 -8.55 12.46 -0.27
C TYR A 488 -7.32 13.29 0.10
N LEU A 489 -7.01 13.43 1.39
CA LEU A 489 -5.86 14.23 1.82
C LEU A 489 -4.54 13.67 1.29
N HIS A 490 -4.39 12.34 1.21
CA HIS A 490 -3.22 11.73 0.57
C HIS A 490 -3.09 12.12 -0.92
N VAL A 491 -4.17 12.02 -1.70
CA VAL A 491 -4.16 12.39 -3.12
C VAL A 491 -4.05 13.90 -3.33
N ALA A 492 -4.62 14.72 -2.43
CA ALA A 492 -4.52 16.16 -2.45
C ALA A 492 -3.08 16.66 -2.20
N THR A 493 -2.31 16.00 -1.33
CA THR A 493 -0.86 16.25 -1.19
C THR A 493 0.01 15.71 -2.34
N ASN A 494 -0.56 14.99 -3.30
CA ASN A 494 0.22 14.42 -4.40
C ASN A 494 0.54 15.48 -5.47
N ALA A 495 1.83 15.63 -5.76
CA ALA A 495 2.41 16.51 -6.78
C ALA A 495 2.17 18.02 -6.59
N VAL A 496 1.94 18.47 -5.35
CA VAL A 496 1.73 19.89 -4.98
C VAL A 496 2.29 20.21 -3.59
N GLU A 497 2.68 21.46 -3.34
CA GLU A 497 3.29 21.91 -2.06
C GLU A 497 2.50 23.02 -1.32
N TYR A 498 1.23 23.25 -1.68
CA TYR A 498 0.38 24.16 -0.92
C TYR A 498 -0.04 23.56 0.44
N SER A 499 -0.44 24.41 1.39
CA SER A 499 -0.95 23.95 2.69
C SER A 499 -2.37 23.42 2.53
N LEU A 500 -2.70 22.32 3.20
CA LEU A 500 -4.07 21.82 3.34
C LEU A 500 -4.66 22.10 4.74
N GLU A 501 -4.15 23.10 5.46
CA GLU A 501 -4.52 23.36 6.85
C GLU A 501 -6.02 23.64 7.02
N ASP A 502 -6.61 24.49 6.17
CA ASP A 502 -8.04 24.80 6.19
C ASP A 502 -8.89 23.56 5.80
N GLU A 503 -8.49 22.81 4.78
CA GLU A 503 -9.16 21.56 4.39
C GLU A 503 -9.08 20.48 5.46
N VAL A 504 -7.95 20.36 6.16
CA VAL A 504 -7.73 19.38 7.23
C VAL A 504 -8.60 19.71 8.44
N GLU A 505 -8.67 20.96 8.89
CA GLU A 505 -9.56 21.33 10.00
C GLU A 505 -11.04 21.13 9.63
N ALA A 506 -11.46 21.53 8.43
CA ALA A 506 -12.82 21.29 7.94
C ALA A 506 -13.19 19.79 7.86
N ILE A 507 -12.23 18.92 7.50
CA ILE A 507 -12.40 17.46 7.49
C ILE A 507 -12.41 16.90 8.92
N LEU A 508 -11.55 17.39 9.82
CA LEU A 508 -11.49 16.96 11.21
C LEU A 508 -12.79 17.25 11.96
N GLU A 509 -13.49 18.35 11.65
CA GLU A 509 -14.86 18.56 12.14
C GLU A 509 -15.81 17.41 11.79
N GLN A 510 -15.62 16.76 10.64
CA GLN A 510 -16.49 15.68 10.18
C GLN A 510 -16.06 14.29 10.68
N VAL A 511 -14.76 14.04 10.90
CA VAL A 511 -14.24 12.71 11.30
C VAL A 511 -13.61 12.65 12.69
N GLY A 512 -13.65 13.73 13.48
CA GLY A 512 -12.98 13.84 14.79
C GLY A 512 -13.38 12.81 15.86
N ASN A 513 -14.45 12.04 15.66
CA ASN A 513 -14.82 10.91 16.52
C ASN A 513 -14.00 9.64 16.23
N HIS A 514 -13.31 9.57 15.09
CA HIS A 514 -12.53 8.40 14.69
C HIS A 514 -11.23 8.31 15.49
N ARG A 515 -10.87 7.10 15.94
CA ARG A 515 -9.69 6.86 16.80
C ARG A 515 -8.34 7.26 16.18
N TYR A 516 -8.30 7.48 14.87
CA TYR A 516 -7.11 7.92 14.12
C TYR A 516 -7.31 9.30 13.47
N ALA A 517 -8.29 10.10 13.90
CA ALA A 517 -8.52 11.43 13.34
C ALA A 517 -7.26 12.31 13.35
N ASP A 518 -6.46 12.27 14.41
CA ASP A 518 -5.20 13.03 14.52
C ASP A 518 -4.15 12.68 13.45
N TRP A 519 -4.24 11.51 12.79
CA TRP A 519 -3.43 11.23 11.60
C TRP A 519 -3.64 12.28 10.51
N LEU A 520 -4.85 12.83 10.35
CA LEU A 520 -5.14 13.78 9.29
C LEU A 520 -4.41 15.12 9.48
N ARG A 521 -4.01 15.45 10.71
CA ARG A 521 -3.20 16.64 11.03
C ARG A 521 -1.85 16.65 10.31
N VAL A 522 -1.31 15.50 9.91
CA VAL A 522 -0.03 15.46 9.17
C VAL A 522 -0.12 16.03 7.75
N TYR A 523 -1.31 16.16 7.19
CA TYR A 523 -1.52 16.74 5.85
C TYR A 523 -1.59 18.27 5.89
N ALA A 524 -1.78 18.88 7.06
CA ALA A 524 -1.70 20.32 7.26
C ALA A 524 -0.25 20.84 7.28
N VAL A 525 0.73 19.95 7.50
CA VAL A 525 2.16 20.30 7.54
C VAL A 525 2.88 19.88 6.26
N ARG A 526 3.73 20.76 5.73
CA ARG A 526 4.53 20.49 4.52
C ARG A 526 5.66 19.52 4.82
N ASP A 527 5.53 18.29 4.32
CA ASP A 527 6.38 17.13 4.67
C ASP A 527 7.89 17.47 4.78
N ARG A 528 8.45 18.14 3.77
CA ARG A 528 9.89 18.45 3.68
C ARG A 528 10.36 19.69 4.43
N SER A 529 9.48 20.60 4.83
CA SER A 529 9.87 21.89 5.46
C SER A 529 9.37 22.07 6.89
N GLN A 530 8.47 21.18 7.35
CA GLN A 530 7.92 21.16 8.70
C GLN A 530 8.06 19.76 9.33
N GLN A 531 9.16 19.07 9.01
CA GLN A 531 9.34 17.66 9.37
C GLN A 531 9.36 17.43 10.89
N LEU A 532 9.91 18.37 11.68
CA LEU A 532 9.86 18.31 13.15
C LEU A 532 8.42 18.44 13.69
N GLN A 533 7.63 19.38 13.18
CA GLN A 533 6.21 19.52 13.53
C GLN A 533 5.42 18.25 13.17
N ARG A 534 5.73 17.62 12.03
CA ARG A 534 5.16 16.31 11.64
C ARG A 534 5.50 15.21 12.65
N VAL A 535 6.75 15.18 13.13
CA VAL A 535 7.23 14.22 14.15
C VAL A 535 6.55 14.45 15.50
N GLU A 536 6.29 15.69 15.89
CA GLU A 536 5.55 16.03 17.11
C GLU A 536 4.10 15.54 17.05
N LEU A 537 3.38 15.85 15.96
CA LEU A 537 2.00 15.38 15.73
C LEU A 537 1.87 13.84 15.77
N LEU A 538 2.92 13.13 15.35
CA LEU A 538 2.90 11.68 15.18
C LEU A 538 3.42 10.88 16.37
N HIS A 539 4.20 11.49 17.25
CA HIS A 539 4.84 10.81 18.37
C HIS A 539 3.85 10.06 19.26
N ASP A 540 2.74 10.72 19.62
CA ASP A 540 1.73 10.20 20.53
C ASP A 540 0.63 9.39 19.83
N LEU A 541 0.65 9.28 18.50
CA LEU A 541 -0.36 8.56 17.72
C LEU A 541 -0.26 7.04 18.00
N ARG A 542 -1.15 6.54 18.88
CA ARG A 542 -1.18 5.13 19.29
C ARG A 542 -1.96 4.29 18.29
N LEU A 543 -1.21 3.60 17.43
CA LEU A 543 -1.76 2.69 16.43
C LEU A 543 -1.99 1.30 17.02
N SER A 544 -3.14 0.72 16.67
CA SER A 544 -3.60 -0.58 17.14
C SER A 544 -4.33 -1.32 16.02
N ASP A 545 -4.29 -2.66 16.03
CA ASP A 545 -4.87 -3.50 14.98
C ASP A 545 -4.46 -3.05 13.56
N ILE A 546 -3.15 -2.76 13.43
CA ILE A 546 -2.55 -2.18 12.22
C ILE A 546 -2.67 -3.16 11.06
N ARG A 547 -3.12 -2.65 9.90
CA ARG A 547 -3.31 -3.41 8.67
C ARG A 547 -2.49 -2.85 7.51
N GLY A 548 -2.46 -3.55 6.37
CA GLY A 548 -1.69 -3.12 5.19
C GLY A 548 -2.15 -1.77 4.63
N ASN A 549 -3.46 -1.49 4.69
CA ASN A 549 -4.03 -0.19 4.38
C ASN A 549 -3.53 0.94 5.34
N MET A 550 -3.07 0.62 6.55
CA MET A 550 -2.51 1.60 7.50
C MET A 550 -1.00 1.85 7.30
N LYS A 551 -0.33 1.23 6.29
CA LYS A 551 1.13 1.40 6.07
C LYS A 551 1.63 2.85 6.10
N PRO A 552 1.01 3.85 5.44
CA PRO A 552 1.52 5.24 5.46
C PRO A 552 1.49 5.83 6.87
N MET A 553 0.36 5.68 7.55
CA MET A 553 0.15 6.12 8.93
C MET A 553 1.14 5.46 9.90
N TRP A 554 1.31 4.13 9.79
CA TRP A 554 2.28 3.40 10.60
C TRP A 554 3.72 3.81 10.32
N ARG A 555 4.16 3.85 9.06
CA ARG A 555 5.53 4.21 8.72
C ARG A 555 5.88 5.61 9.20
N ALA A 556 4.96 6.57 9.07
CA ALA A 556 5.16 7.93 9.54
C ALA A 556 5.24 8.00 11.08
N ALA A 557 4.29 7.37 11.81
CA ALA A 557 4.33 7.31 13.28
C ALA A 557 5.57 6.58 13.81
N GLU A 558 6.04 5.56 13.09
CA GLU A 558 7.23 4.79 13.42
C GLU A 558 8.51 5.61 13.21
N LEU A 559 8.66 6.30 12.07
CA LEU A 559 9.78 7.22 11.82
C LEU A 559 9.83 8.33 12.87
N ALA A 560 8.67 8.89 13.26
CA ALA A 560 8.58 9.88 14.32
C ALA A 560 9.05 9.37 15.69
N ARG A 561 8.85 8.08 16.00
CA ARG A 561 9.37 7.46 17.23
C ARG A 561 10.86 7.14 17.12
N GLN A 562 11.32 6.55 16.01
CA GLN A 562 12.74 6.20 15.80
C GLN A 562 13.66 7.42 15.90
N GLN A 563 13.17 8.60 15.50
CA GLN A 563 13.91 9.86 15.65
C GLN A 563 14.02 10.35 17.11
N LYS A 564 13.14 9.91 18.02
CA LYS A 564 13.21 10.23 19.47
C LYS A 564 13.81 9.10 20.31
N ASP A 565 13.66 7.84 19.88
CA ASP A 565 14.19 6.63 20.53
C ASP A 565 14.64 5.61 19.47
N PRO A 566 15.92 5.65 19.05
CA PRO A 566 16.47 4.73 18.04
C PRO A 566 16.63 3.29 18.51
N ASP A 567 16.71 3.05 19.83
CA ASP A 567 17.13 1.76 20.39
C ASP A 567 15.96 0.80 20.69
N GLN A 568 14.74 1.33 20.92
CA GLN A 568 13.63 0.51 21.42
C GLN A 568 12.81 -0.28 20.38
N TYR A 569 12.81 0.11 19.10
CA TYR A 569 11.80 -0.39 18.15
C TYR A 569 12.36 -1.27 17.01
N ARG A 570 11.78 -2.48 16.88
CA ARG A 570 12.07 -3.44 15.80
C ARG A 570 10.77 -3.97 15.18
N TYR A 571 10.77 -4.01 13.85
CA TYR A 571 9.60 -4.24 12.99
C TYR A 571 8.94 -5.65 13.07
N ASP A 572 9.67 -6.67 13.55
CA ASP A 572 9.35 -8.10 13.34
C ASP A 572 7.93 -8.57 13.74
N PRO A 573 7.36 -8.22 14.92
CA PRO A 573 6.06 -8.76 15.33
C PRO A 573 4.91 -8.28 14.45
N MET A 574 5.01 -7.06 13.92
CA MET A 574 3.89 -6.42 13.22
C MET A 574 3.73 -6.96 11.80
N TYR A 575 4.82 -7.24 11.09
CA TYR A 575 4.76 -7.90 9.77
C TYR A 575 4.05 -9.25 9.84
N ARG A 576 4.27 -10.02 10.91
CA ARG A 576 3.64 -11.33 11.10
C ARG A 576 2.14 -11.23 11.35
N ALA A 577 1.71 -10.21 12.11
CA ALA A 577 0.30 -9.98 12.40
C ALA A 577 -0.54 -9.63 11.16
N VAL A 578 0.01 -8.86 10.22
CA VAL A 578 -0.73 -8.39 9.02
C VAL A 578 -0.95 -9.50 8.00
N CYS A 579 -0.05 -10.49 7.92
CA CYS A 579 -0.15 -11.60 6.96
C CYS A 579 -1.17 -12.68 7.37
N ASP A 580 -2.46 -12.33 7.42
CA ASP A 580 -3.52 -13.33 7.43
C ASP A 580 -3.48 -14.17 6.14
N PHE A 581 -3.71 -15.48 6.23
CA PHE A 581 -3.69 -16.43 5.10
C PHE A 581 -4.98 -16.35 4.25
N THR A 582 -5.29 -15.15 3.78
CA THR A 582 -6.42 -14.79 2.93
C THR A 582 -5.92 -13.92 1.79
N TYR A 583 -6.53 -13.95 0.61
CA TYR A 583 -6.11 -13.16 -0.56
C TYR A 583 -5.85 -11.68 -0.20
N SER A 584 -6.82 -10.98 0.39
CA SER A 584 -6.64 -9.58 0.80
C SER A 584 -5.61 -9.40 1.95
N GLY A 585 -5.54 -10.33 2.93
CA GLY A 585 -4.52 -10.29 3.99
C GLY A 585 -3.07 -10.49 3.49
N LEU A 586 -2.90 -11.32 2.46
CA LEU A 586 -1.60 -11.52 1.82
C LEU A 586 -1.20 -10.33 0.96
N LEU A 587 -2.16 -9.65 0.33
CA LEU A 587 -1.92 -8.37 -0.37
C LEU A 587 -1.61 -7.21 0.59
N ASP A 588 -2.29 -7.15 1.73
CA ASP A 588 -1.92 -6.25 2.83
C ASP A 588 -0.46 -6.52 3.29
N GLY A 589 -0.08 -7.79 3.37
CA GLY A 589 1.27 -8.24 3.71
C GLY A 589 2.34 -7.92 2.66
N THR A 590 2.06 -8.08 1.37
CA THR A 590 3.02 -7.74 0.29
C THR A 590 3.26 -6.25 0.21
N GLY A 591 2.22 -5.44 0.46
CA GLY A 591 2.34 -4.01 0.60
C GLY A 591 3.34 -3.58 1.67
N LEU A 592 3.62 -4.41 2.69
CA LEU A 592 4.58 -4.14 3.76
C LEU A 592 6.03 -4.58 3.47
N LEU A 593 6.28 -5.30 2.37
CA LEU A 593 7.63 -5.77 2.03
C LEU A 593 8.57 -4.59 1.70
N THR A 594 9.80 -4.68 2.19
CA THR A 594 10.94 -3.82 1.83
C THR A 594 12.05 -4.69 1.20
N SER A 595 13.00 -4.07 0.50
CA SER A 595 14.18 -4.73 -0.10
C SER A 595 14.89 -5.69 0.85
N ASP A 596 14.98 -5.27 2.11
CA ASP A 596 15.81 -5.90 3.15
C ASP A 596 15.16 -7.18 3.72
N LEU A 597 13.93 -7.48 3.29
CA LEU A 597 13.10 -8.58 3.80
C LEU A 597 12.99 -9.74 2.80
N THR A 598 14.05 -10.04 2.04
CA THR A 598 14.04 -11.07 0.98
C THR A 598 13.60 -12.47 1.47
N GLU A 599 14.04 -12.89 2.66
CA GLU A 599 13.61 -14.18 3.25
C GLU A 599 12.10 -14.21 3.52
N TRP A 600 11.58 -13.11 4.08
CA TRP A 600 10.16 -12.94 4.38
C TRP A 600 9.32 -12.85 3.10
N ALA A 601 9.86 -12.22 2.06
CA ALA A 601 9.22 -12.12 0.77
C ALA A 601 9.13 -13.50 0.06
N SER A 602 10.17 -14.34 0.19
CA SER A 602 10.14 -15.75 -0.22
C SER A 602 9.14 -16.58 0.60
N TYR A 603 9.01 -16.30 1.89
CA TYR A 603 8.00 -16.91 2.77
C TYR A 603 6.57 -16.53 2.32
N VAL A 604 6.32 -15.26 2.01
CA VAL A 604 5.04 -14.74 1.49
C VAL A 604 4.71 -15.36 0.14
N ALA A 605 5.65 -15.46 -0.80
CA ALA A 605 5.45 -16.12 -2.09
C ALA A 605 4.99 -17.59 -1.94
N ARG A 606 5.58 -18.31 -0.98
CA ARG A 606 5.17 -19.69 -0.63
C ARG A 606 3.80 -19.77 0.03
N ILE A 607 3.39 -18.78 0.83
CA ILE A 607 2.02 -18.72 1.34
C ILE A 607 1.03 -18.47 0.19
N PHE A 608 1.34 -17.52 -0.70
CA PHE A 608 0.54 -17.22 -1.89
C PHE A 608 0.28 -18.47 -2.73
N SER A 609 1.28 -19.30 -3.01
CA SER A 609 1.10 -20.55 -3.78
C SER A 609 0.27 -21.63 -3.05
N VAL A 610 0.08 -21.51 -1.73
CA VAL A 610 -0.76 -22.42 -0.92
C VAL A 610 -2.19 -21.90 -0.76
N VAL A 611 -2.39 -20.60 -0.58
CA VAL A 611 -3.71 -19.97 -0.37
C VAL A 611 -4.40 -19.62 -1.70
N VAL A 612 -3.61 -19.20 -2.69
CA VAL A 612 -4.02 -18.62 -3.98
C VAL A 612 -3.36 -19.40 -5.15
N PRO A 613 -3.50 -20.74 -5.22
CA PRO A 613 -2.63 -21.61 -6.02
C PRO A 613 -2.70 -21.42 -7.54
N GLN A 614 -3.73 -20.74 -8.06
CA GLN A 614 -3.92 -20.47 -9.50
C GLN A 614 -3.56 -19.03 -9.92
N SER A 615 -3.08 -18.19 -9.00
CA SER A 615 -2.72 -16.81 -9.33
C SER A 615 -1.32 -16.68 -9.94
N ASP A 616 -1.21 -15.92 -11.04
CA ASP A 616 0.07 -15.52 -11.64
C ASP A 616 0.98 -14.73 -10.68
N LEU A 617 0.41 -14.13 -9.61
CA LEU A 617 1.18 -13.48 -8.54
C LEU A 617 2.19 -14.41 -7.88
N ASN A 618 1.93 -15.72 -7.87
CA ASN A 618 2.87 -16.73 -7.38
C ASN A 618 4.20 -16.65 -8.13
N THR A 619 4.13 -16.67 -9.47
CA THR A 619 5.29 -16.55 -10.37
C THR A 619 5.91 -15.15 -10.28
N ARG A 620 5.08 -14.11 -10.17
CA ARG A 620 5.55 -12.72 -9.98
C ARG A 620 6.40 -12.55 -8.71
N PHE A 621 5.95 -13.07 -7.57
CA PHE A 621 6.73 -12.99 -6.32
C PHE A 621 7.96 -13.92 -6.35
N GLU A 622 7.88 -15.07 -7.01
CA GLU A 622 9.06 -15.92 -7.28
C GLU A 622 10.14 -15.13 -8.06
N MET A 623 9.74 -14.37 -9.07
CA MET A 623 10.63 -13.51 -9.87
C MET A 623 11.15 -12.28 -9.12
N LEU A 624 10.32 -11.61 -8.30
CA LEU A 624 10.74 -10.42 -7.54
C LEU A 624 11.80 -10.77 -6.48
N TYR A 625 11.64 -11.90 -5.78
CA TYR A 625 12.40 -12.19 -4.55
C TYR A 625 13.42 -13.32 -4.67
N THR A 626 13.53 -13.98 -5.83
CA THR A 626 14.70 -14.82 -6.11
C THR A 626 15.95 -13.95 -6.21
N GLN A 627 16.97 -14.27 -5.39
CA GLN A 627 18.32 -13.71 -5.51
C GLN A 627 19.24 -14.73 -6.19
N GLY A 628 19.98 -14.26 -7.20
CA GLY A 628 20.93 -15.09 -7.95
C GLY A 628 20.29 -16.15 -8.85
N ASP A 629 21.12 -16.78 -9.68
CA ASP A 629 20.74 -17.91 -10.54
C ASP A 629 19.55 -17.66 -11.51
N TYR A 630 19.42 -16.42 -12.00
CA TYR A 630 18.38 -16.07 -12.97
C TYR A 630 18.49 -16.89 -14.26
N ALA A 631 19.71 -17.17 -14.73
CA ALA A 631 19.96 -17.89 -15.98
C ALA A 631 19.30 -19.27 -16.04
N ASN A 632 19.28 -20.00 -14.93
CA ASN A 632 18.65 -21.33 -14.84
C ASN A 632 17.12 -21.28 -14.59
N ARG A 633 16.54 -20.10 -14.36
CA ARG A 633 15.14 -19.94 -13.93
C ARG A 633 14.24 -19.20 -14.93
N VAL A 634 14.78 -18.22 -15.67
CA VAL A 634 13.98 -17.39 -16.59
C VAL A 634 13.14 -18.21 -17.58
N GLY A 635 13.73 -19.26 -18.16
CA GLY A 635 13.01 -20.15 -19.09
C GLY A 635 11.96 -21.07 -18.45
N ASP A 636 11.97 -21.25 -17.12
CA ASP A 636 10.92 -21.97 -16.40
C ASP A 636 9.84 -21.01 -15.86
N TRP A 637 10.19 -19.77 -15.55
CA TRP A 637 9.22 -18.71 -15.30
C TRP A 637 8.41 -18.39 -16.56
N GLU A 638 9.05 -18.26 -17.73
CA GLU A 638 8.36 -17.98 -19.01
C GLU A 638 7.25 -19.01 -19.32
N LYS A 639 7.44 -20.28 -18.94
CA LYS A 639 6.45 -21.36 -19.12
C LYS A 639 5.31 -21.35 -18.10
N LYS A 640 5.51 -20.71 -16.94
CA LYS A 640 4.54 -20.64 -15.82
C LYS A 640 3.59 -19.44 -15.92
N ILE A 641 4.02 -18.35 -16.58
CA ILE A 641 3.24 -17.12 -16.67
C ILE A 641 2.01 -17.35 -17.56
N GLY A 642 0.82 -17.01 -17.04
CA GLY A 642 -0.43 -16.96 -17.79
C GLY A 642 -0.51 -15.75 -18.72
N ASN A 643 -1.62 -15.01 -18.68
CA ASN A 643 -1.79 -13.76 -19.43
C ASN A 643 -1.57 -12.54 -18.52
N ASP A 644 -0.47 -12.52 -17.76
CA ASP A 644 -0.13 -11.44 -16.84
C ASP A 644 0.98 -10.51 -17.40
N PRO A 645 0.64 -9.30 -17.88
CA PRO A 645 1.59 -8.44 -18.59
C PRO A 645 2.73 -7.89 -17.70
N TYR A 646 2.51 -7.69 -16.40
CA TYR A 646 3.55 -7.32 -15.45
C TYR A 646 4.52 -8.47 -15.18
N SER A 647 4.04 -9.73 -15.11
CA SER A 647 4.95 -10.87 -15.02
C SER A 647 5.85 -10.99 -16.26
N PHE A 648 5.31 -10.76 -17.46
CA PHE A 648 6.15 -10.66 -18.67
C PHE A 648 7.11 -9.47 -18.62
N THR A 649 6.68 -8.29 -18.15
CA THR A 649 7.58 -7.11 -18.02
C THR A 649 8.71 -7.38 -17.01
N LEU A 650 8.39 -7.95 -15.85
CA LEU A 650 9.37 -8.33 -14.84
C LEU A 650 10.33 -9.41 -15.35
N LEU A 651 9.84 -10.40 -16.10
CA LEU A 651 10.69 -11.40 -16.74
C LEU A 651 11.62 -10.76 -17.77
N GLY A 652 11.13 -9.80 -18.56
CA GLY A 652 11.94 -9.01 -19.47
C GLY A 652 13.05 -8.24 -18.76
N TYR A 653 12.75 -7.67 -17.60
CA TYR A 653 13.75 -7.00 -16.74
C TYR A 653 14.80 -7.99 -16.22
N ARG A 654 14.42 -9.21 -15.82
CA ARG A 654 15.39 -10.27 -15.44
C ARG A 654 16.28 -10.72 -16.60
N TYR A 655 15.72 -10.80 -17.80
CA TYR A 655 16.50 -11.03 -19.02
C TYR A 655 17.49 -9.87 -19.31
N ARG A 656 17.06 -8.60 -19.16
CA ARG A 656 17.94 -7.43 -19.30
C ARG A 656 19.06 -7.38 -18.24
N GLN A 657 18.79 -7.82 -17.01
CA GLN A 657 19.82 -7.98 -15.97
C GLN A 657 20.84 -9.06 -16.32
N LEU A 658 20.41 -10.18 -16.91
CA LEU A 658 21.34 -11.21 -17.39
C LEU A 658 22.24 -10.66 -18.51
N TYR A 659 21.66 -10.00 -19.52
CA TYR A 659 22.43 -9.33 -20.57
C TYR A 659 23.48 -8.37 -20.00
N ALA A 660 23.13 -7.50 -19.06
CA ALA A 660 24.06 -6.57 -18.41
C ALA A 660 25.20 -7.25 -17.61
N SER A 661 25.12 -8.56 -17.37
CA SER A 661 26.15 -9.35 -16.66
C SER A 661 26.92 -10.35 -17.55
N THR A 662 26.44 -10.63 -18.76
CA THR A 662 27.03 -11.63 -19.67
C THR A 662 27.27 -11.15 -21.09
N GLU A 663 26.73 -9.98 -21.48
CA GLU A 663 26.74 -9.42 -22.84
C GLU A 663 26.18 -10.38 -23.91
N ASP A 664 25.33 -11.34 -23.49
CA ASP A 664 24.78 -12.37 -24.37
C ASP A 664 23.44 -11.92 -24.96
N GLU A 665 23.45 -11.57 -26.25
CA GLU A 665 22.30 -11.15 -27.04
C GLU A 665 21.08 -12.09 -26.94
N GLN A 666 21.26 -13.38 -26.61
CA GLN A 666 20.11 -14.28 -26.40
C GLN A 666 19.19 -13.79 -25.27
N TYR A 667 19.75 -13.13 -24.26
CA TYR A 667 18.99 -12.57 -23.16
C TYR A 667 18.33 -11.24 -23.56
N LEU A 668 18.96 -10.44 -24.41
CA LEU A 668 18.35 -9.21 -24.92
C LEU A 668 17.15 -9.53 -25.85
N GLU A 669 17.25 -10.61 -26.64
CA GLU A 669 16.11 -11.19 -27.37
C GLU A 669 15.01 -11.72 -26.43
N GLY A 670 15.41 -12.38 -25.33
CA GLY A 670 14.50 -12.81 -24.26
C GLY A 670 13.71 -11.63 -23.68
N ALA A 671 14.40 -10.53 -23.37
CA ALA A 671 13.78 -9.30 -22.88
C ALA A 671 12.78 -8.73 -23.89
N ARG A 672 13.20 -8.57 -25.16
CA ARG A 672 12.36 -8.06 -26.25
C ARG A 672 11.07 -8.87 -26.41
N ARG A 673 11.18 -10.20 -26.49
CA ARG A 673 10.02 -11.10 -26.63
C ARG A 673 9.05 -10.96 -25.46
N CYS A 674 9.56 -10.87 -24.23
CA CYS A 674 8.72 -10.70 -23.04
C CYS A 674 8.01 -9.34 -23.03
N TYR A 675 8.71 -8.24 -23.34
CA TYR A 675 8.08 -6.91 -23.42
C TYR A 675 7.04 -6.83 -24.54
N GLN A 676 7.33 -7.39 -25.72
CA GLN A 676 6.36 -7.49 -26.82
C GLN A 676 5.11 -8.28 -26.40
N ARG A 677 5.29 -9.45 -25.77
CA ARG A 677 4.17 -10.27 -25.27
C ARG A 677 3.34 -9.56 -24.19
N SER A 678 3.98 -8.74 -23.36
CA SER A 678 3.29 -7.88 -22.40
C SER A 678 2.43 -6.83 -23.12
N LEU A 679 2.97 -6.13 -24.11
CA LEU A 679 2.24 -5.13 -24.91
C LEU A 679 1.10 -5.72 -25.74
N GLU A 680 1.21 -6.97 -26.21
CA GLU A 680 0.10 -7.71 -26.85
C GLU A 680 -1.10 -7.93 -25.90
N ILE A 681 -0.85 -8.09 -24.60
CA ILE A 681 -1.89 -8.29 -23.59
C ILE A 681 -2.41 -6.94 -23.10
N LEU A 682 -1.52 -5.97 -22.87
CA LEU A 682 -1.82 -4.66 -22.32
C LEU A 682 -0.78 -3.63 -22.75
N TYR A 683 -1.13 -2.80 -23.73
CA TYR A 683 -0.27 -1.76 -24.27
C TYR A 683 -0.11 -0.60 -23.27
N ASN A 684 1.02 -0.52 -22.57
CA ASN A 684 1.23 0.40 -21.45
C ASN A 684 2.60 1.09 -21.47
N LYS A 685 2.68 2.23 -20.78
CA LYS A 685 3.84 3.12 -20.74
C LYS A 685 5.13 2.44 -20.21
N ASP A 686 5.06 1.75 -19.08
CA ASP A 686 6.27 1.18 -18.44
C ASP A 686 6.91 0.07 -19.30
N THR A 687 6.08 -0.80 -19.89
CA THR A 687 6.57 -1.81 -20.83
C THR A 687 7.08 -1.19 -22.14
N VAL A 688 6.49 -0.09 -22.63
CA VAL A 688 7.00 0.65 -23.80
C VAL A 688 8.39 1.24 -23.53
N LEU A 689 8.60 1.86 -22.36
CA LEU A 689 9.91 2.43 -22.00
C LEU A 689 10.98 1.34 -21.88
N GLU A 690 10.65 0.19 -21.27
CA GLU A 690 11.56 -0.94 -21.16
C GLU A 690 11.88 -1.58 -22.54
N LEU A 691 10.91 -1.67 -23.45
CA LEU A 691 11.15 -2.12 -24.82
C LEU A 691 12.02 -1.14 -25.62
N ALA A 692 11.78 0.16 -25.48
CA ALA A 692 12.62 1.19 -26.07
C ALA A 692 14.07 1.10 -25.53
N GLN A 693 14.24 0.87 -24.22
CA GLN A 693 15.56 0.66 -23.62
C GLN A 693 16.29 -0.56 -24.19
N VAL A 694 15.58 -1.63 -24.60
CA VAL A 694 16.17 -2.75 -25.32
C VAL A 694 16.67 -2.31 -26.69
N TYR A 695 15.88 -1.58 -27.49
CA TYR A 695 16.34 -1.07 -28.79
C TYR A 695 17.53 -0.11 -28.66
N TRP A 696 17.56 0.73 -27.62
CA TRP A 696 18.70 1.58 -27.30
C TRP A 696 19.99 0.76 -27.03
N LEU A 697 19.90 -0.31 -26.23
CA LEU A 697 21.05 -1.20 -25.97
C LEU A 697 21.53 -1.93 -27.24
N GLN A 698 20.62 -2.21 -28.19
CA GLN A 698 20.96 -2.78 -29.50
C GLN A 698 21.53 -1.75 -30.50
N GLY A 699 21.60 -0.47 -30.14
CA GLY A 699 21.98 0.62 -31.07
C GLY A 699 20.94 0.88 -32.16
N ASP A 700 19.72 0.33 -32.03
CA ASP A 700 18.63 0.46 -32.99
C ASP A 700 17.80 1.72 -32.69
N PHE A 701 18.47 2.88 -32.76
CA PHE A 701 17.88 4.18 -32.47
C PHE A 701 16.59 4.47 -33.27
N PRO A 702 16.46 4.09 -34.56
CA PRO A 702 15.20 4.26 -35.29
C PRO A 702 14.03 3.50 -34.64
N LYS A 703 14.23 2.25 -34.19
CA LYS A 703 13.16 1.51 -33.47
C LYS A 703 12.91 2.03 -32.06
N TRP A 704 13.94 2.52 -31.37
CA TRP A 704 13.77 3.20 -30.08
C TRP A 704 12.85 4.42 -30.24
N GLU A 705 13.11 5.28 -31.23
CA GLU A 705 12.31 6.47 -31.53
C GLU A 705 10.89 6.09 -31.99
N GLU A 706 10.76 5.15 -32.92
CA GLU A 706 9.47 4.61 -33.39
C GLU A 706 8.62 4.07 -32.22
N THR A 707 9.22 3.34 -31.29
CA THR A 707 8.52 2.73 -30.14
C THR A 707 7.91 3.78 -29.22
N LEU A 708 8.66 4.86 -28.92
CA LEU A 708 8.18 5.97 -28.08
C LEU A 708 7.15 6.84 -28.81
N VAL A 709 7.43 7.19 -30.07
CA VAL A 709 6.52 7.99 -30.93
C VAL A 709 5.22 7.25 -31.22
N SER A 710 5.24 5.92 -31.35
CA SER A 710 4.05 5.08 -31.51
C SER A 710 3.13 5.17 -30.28
N PHE A 711 3.69 5.13 -29.07
CA PHE A 711 2.90 5.33 -27.85
C PHE A 711 2.31 6.75 -27.77
N LEU A 712 3.10 7.79 -28.06
CA LEU A 712 2.64 9.18 -28.07
C LEU A 712 1.54 9.45 -29.12
N ASN A 713 1.48 8.68 -30.21
CA ASN A 713 0.46 8.78 -31.26
C ASN A 713 -0.71 7.79 -31.09
N SER A 714 -0.67 6.92 -30.09
CA SER A 714 -1.70 5.91 -29.87
C SER A 714 -2.91 6.48 -29.12
N ASP A 715 -4.07 5.82 -29.29
CA ASP A 715 -5.26 6.04 -28.44
C ASP A 715 -5.11 5.39 -27.04
N ALA A 716 -3.87 5.14 -26.58
CA ALA A 716 -3.62 4.65 -25.24
C ALA A 716 -4.17 5.67 -24.21
N PRO A 717 -4.99 5.24 -23.24
CA PRO A 717 -5.56 6.15 -22.27
C PRO A 717 -4.48 6.83 -21.42
N ASP A 718 -4.49 8.16 -21.39
CA ASP A 718 -3.59 9.00 -20.60
C ASP A 718 -4.33 9.47 -19.34
N PHE A 719 -3.90 9.00 -18.18
CA PHE A 719 -4.60 9.22 -16.90
C PHE A 719 -3.77 9.98 -15.88
N GLY A 720 -2.68 10.61 -16.28
CA GLY A 720 -1.87 11.38 -15.36
C GLY A 720 -0.74 12.09 -16.08
N LEU A 721 0.36 11.38 -16.23
CA LEU A 721 1.62 11.91 -16.75
C LEU A 721 2.31 10.90 -17.68
N GLU A 722 1.60 9.87 -18.14
CA GLU A 722 2.17 8.75 -18.88
C GLU A 722 2.75 9.21 -20.22
N ARG A 723 1.98 9.98 -21.01
CA ARG A 723 2.47 10.56 -22.26
C ARG A 723 3.62 11.53 -22.03
N ALA A 724 3.52 12.39 -21.03
CA ALA A 724 4.59 13.32 -20.68
C ALA A 724 5.87 12.62 -20.24
N GLN A 725 5.80 11.48 -19.56
CA GLN A 725 6.96 10.66 -19.23
C GLN A 725 7.60 10.06 -20.49
N VAL A 726 6.80 9.56 -21.45
CA VAL A 726 7.34 9.09 -22.74
C VAL A 726 7.97 10.22 -23.54
N ALA A 727 7.34 11.39 -23.58
CA ALA A 727 7.86 12.59 -24.24
C ALA A 727 9.18 13.06 -23.60
N GLU A 728 9.30 13.03 -22.27
CA GLU A 728 10.54 13.33 -21.55
C GLU A 728 11.65 12.31 -21.86
N GLN A 729 11.35 11.01 -21.90
CA GLN A 729 12.34 9.97 -22.24
C GLN A 729 12.79 10.04 -23.71
N LEU A 730 11.86 10.37 -24.63
CA LEU A 730 12.17 10.64 -26.03
C LEU A 730 13.08 11.87 -26.16
N ALA A 731 12.74 12.98 -25.48
CA ALA A 731 13.57 14.18 -25.45
C ALA A 731 14.97 13.90 -24.85
N LYS A 732 15.08 13.04 -23.83
CA LYS A 732 16.36 12.60 -23.24
C LYS A 732 17.24 11.86 -24.23
N GLY A 733 16.70 10.85 -24.92
CA GLY A 733 17.49 10.11 -25.91
C GLY A 733 17.83 10.93 -27.16
N LEU A 734 17.02 11.93 -27.53
CA LEU A 734 17.32 12.88 -28.59
C LEU A 734 18.46 13.83 -28.19
N VAL A 735 18.43 14.40 -26.99
CA VAL A 735 19.53 15.21 -26.42
C VAL A 735 20.82 14.40 -26.32
N ALA A 736 20.76 13.15 -25.88
CA ALA A 736 21.92 12.26 -25.83
C ALA A 736 22.52 11.93 -27.22
N GLN A 737 21.75 12.14 -28.31
CA GLN A 737 22.20 12.05 -29.71
C GLN A 737 22.57 13.42 -30.32
N GLY A 738 22.63 14.50 -29.53
CA GLY A 738 22.89 15.85 -30.04
C GLY A 738 21.71 16.52 -30.76
N ARG A 739 20.54 15.88 -30.81
CA ARG A 739 19.35 16.34 -31.55
C ARG A 739 18.49 17.28 -30.71
N TRP A 740 19.07 18.38 -30.20
CA TRP A 740 18.38 19.29 -29.27
C TRP A 740 17.12 19.93 -29.85
N ARG A 741 17.14 20.30 -31.14
CA ARG A 741 15.96 20.87 -31.83
C ARG A 741 14.79 19.88 -31.91
N ASP A 742 15.07 18.61 -32.21
CA ASP A 742 14.05 17.56 -32.26
C ASP A 742 13.51 17.23 -30.86
N ALA A 743 14.34 17.36 -29.82
CA ALA A 743 13.95 17.14 -28.43
C ALA A 743 12.95 18.21 -27.91
N LYS A 744 13.03 19.46 -28.41
CA LYS A 744 12.22 20.58 -27.91
C LYS A 744 10.71 20.32 -27.86
N PRO A 745 10.01 19.89 -28.94
CA PRO A 745 8.57 19.68 -28.88
C PRO A 745 8.15 18.73 -27.76
N TYR A 746 8.87 17.61 -27.60
CA TYR A 746 8.58 16.60 -26.58
C TYR A 746 8.92 17.07 -25.15
N ALA A 747 10.03 17.81 -24.99
CA ALA A 747 10.38 18.42 -23.71
C ALA A 747 9.35 19.49 -23.29
N VAL A 748 8.84 20.29 -24.23
CA VAL A 748 7.80 21.30 -23.99
C VAL A 748 6.44 20.64 -23.72
N GLU A 749 6.09 19.56 -24.41
CA GLU A 749 4.90 18.74 -24.11
C GLU A 749 4.94 18.22 -22.66
N ALA A 750 6.09 17.68 -22.23
CA ALA A 750 6.29 17.27 -20.84
C ALA A 750 6.15 18.45 -19.87
N GLY A 751 6.74 19.61 -20.17
CA GLY A 751 6.64 20.83 -19.34
C GLY A 751 5.22 21.41 -19.24
N GLN A 752 4.40 21.25 -20.27
CA GLN A 752 2.99 21.71 -20.26
C GLN A 752 2.12 20.95 -19.25
N THR A 753 2.55 19.79 -18.75
CA THR A 753 1.89 19.11 -17.61
C THR A 753 2.13 19.79 -16.27
N PHE A 754 3.05 20.77 -16.21
CA PHE A 754 3.56 21.39 -14.99
C PHE A 754 4.20 20.42 -13.98
N SER A 755 4.49 19.17 -14.38
CA SER A 755 5.28 18.26 -13.54
C SER A 755 6.68 18.83 -13.30
N GLY A 756 7.19 18.71 -12.07
CA GLY A 756 8.50 19.28 -11.70
C GLY A 756 9.65 18.80 -12.60
N TRP A 757 9.66 17.51 -12.98
CA TRP A 757 10.64 16.98 -13.93
C TRP A 757 10.41 17.47 -15.37
N GLY A 758 9.17 17.58 -15.83
CA GLY A 758 8.85 18.11 -17.16
C GLY A 758 9.29 19.57 -17.31
N LEU A 759 8.99 20.41 -16.32
CA LEU A 759 9.43 21.81 -16.26
C LEU A 759 10.97 21.93 -16.25
N LEU A 760 11.65 21.12 -15.44
CA LEU A 760 13.12 21.07 -15.43
C LEU A 760 13.66 20.64 -16.81
N TYR A 761 13.08 19.63 -17.44
CA TYR A 761 13.57 19.13 -18.73
C TYR A 761 13.29 20.10 -19.89
N SER A 762 12.16 20.83 -19.88
CA SER A 762 11.93 21.94 -20.81
C SER A 762 13.00 23.03 -20.67
N SER A 763 13.41 23.38 -19.44
CA SER A 763 14.48 24.34 -19.19
C SER A 763 15.83 23.86 -19.74
N ILE A 764 16.19 22.58 -19.54
CA ILE A 764 17.43 21.98 -20.06
C ILE A 764 17.51 22.09 -21.59
N VAL A 765 16.46 21.67 -22.30
CA VAL A 765 16.48 21.66 -23.77
C VAL A 765 16.54 23.08 -24.34
N THR A 766 15.76 24.00 -23.77
CA THR A 766 15.79 25.41 -24.17
C THR A 766 17.11 26.11 -23.78
N GLU A 767 17.79 25.69 -22.71
CA GLU A 767 19.16 26.15 -22.36
C GLU A 767 20.22 25.64 -23.35
N GLY A 768 20.11 24.37 -23.79
CA GLY A 768 20.97 23.81 -24.83
C GLY A 768 20.86 24.58 -26.15
N LEU A 769 19.64 24.94 -26.52
CA LEU A 769 19.29 25.73 -27.71
C LEU A 769 19.56 27.24 -27.59
N ALA A 770 20.08 27.73 -26.45
CA ALA A 770 20.30 29.16 -26.16
C ALA A 770 19.00 30.02 -26.16
N GLU A 771 17.84 29.40 -25.91
CA GLU A 771 16.54 30.06 -25.82
C GLU A 771 16.28 30.60 -24.40
N TRP A 772 17.18 31.47 -23.93
CA TRP A 772 17.35 31.83 -22.51
C TRP A 772 16.07 32.26 -21.79
N GLN A 773 15.20 33.04 -22.44
CA GLN A 773 13.94 33.53 -21.84
C GLN A 773 12.93 32.40 -21.60
N GLU A 774 12.89 31.41 -22.51
CA GLU A 774 12.01 30.25 -22.36
C GLU A 774 12.57 29.31 -21.28
N SER A 775 13.90 29.12 -21.25
CA SER A 775 14.58 28.36 -20.20
C SER A 775 14.38 28.96 -18.81
N GLU A 776 14.52 30.28 -18.65
CA GLU A 776 14.26 30.97 -17.37
C GLU A 776 12.82 30.76 -16.91
N ARG A 777 11.84 30.90 -17.81
CA ARG A 777 10.43 30.68 -17.49
C ARG A 777 10.19 29.27 -16.96
N TRP A 778 10.75 28.24 -17.60
CA TRP A 778 10.54 26.86 -17.19
C TRP A 778 11.20 26.54 -15.85
N ILE A 779 12.44 27.00 -15.61
CA ILE A 779 13.13 26.78 -14.33
C ILE A 779 12.53 27.59 -13.18
N GLN A 780 12.04 28.81 -13.45
CA GLN A 780 11.30 29.63 -12.49
C GLN A 780 10.00 28.93 -12.07
N LEU A 781 9.24 28.37 -13.03
CA LEU A 781 8.04 27.60 -12.72
C LEU A 781 8.37 26.37 -11.86
N ALA A 782 9.43 25.62 -12.20
CA ALA A 782 9.87 24.47 -11.40
C ALA A 782 10.26 24.88 -9.96
N ALA A 783 10.99 25.97 -9.78
CA ALA A 783 11.43 26.45 -8.47
C ALA A 783 10.29 27.06 -7.63
N THR A 784 9.29 27.70 -8.26
CA THR A 784 8.16 28.35 -7.56
C THR A 784 7.01 27.40 -7.24
N GLN A 785 6.75 26.40 -8.08
CA GLN A 785 5.68 25.41 -7.83
C GLN A 785 6.13 24.25 -6.94
N TYR A 786 7.43 23.93 -6.96
CA TYR A 786 8.03 22.85 -6.16
C TYR A 786 9.20 23.37 -5.29
N PRO A 787 8.97 24.37 -4.40
CA PRO A 787 10.03 25.02 -3.66
C PRO A 787 10.81 24.08 -2.73
N SER A 788 10.25 22.94 -2.28
CA SER A 788 10.93 21.93 -1.44
C SER A 788 11.63 20.80 -2.22
N TYR A 789 11.49 20.78 -3.55
CA TYR A 789 12.18 19.86 -4.44
C TYR A 789 13.21 20.57 -5.32
N SER A 790 12.82 21.67 -5.97
CA SER A 790 13.61 22.41 -6.96
C SER A 790 13.76 23.91 -6.66
N GLY A 791 13.42 24.38 -5.45
CA GLY A 791 13.53 25.82 -5.09
C GLY A 791 14.91 26.45 -5.31
N PHE A 792 15.99 25.66 -5.23
CA PHE A 792 17.36 26.10 -5.52
C PHE A 792 17.73 26.14 -7.01
N GLN A 793 16.99 25.43 -7.87
CA GLN A 793 17.40 25.16 -9.25
C GLN A 793 17.39 26.42 -10.13
N TRP A 794 16.46 27.35 -9.89
CA TRP A 794 16.46 28.65 -10.57
C TRP A 794 17.68 29.50 -10.19
N TYR A 795 18.11 29.46 -8.92
CA TYR A 795 19.33 30.17 -8.50
C TYR A 795 20.57 29.56 -9.16
N PHE A 796 20.66 28.23 -9.21
CA PHE A 796 21.75 27.53 -9.91
C PHE A 796 21.74 27.86 -11.41
N TRP A 797 20.58 27.92 -12.06
CA TRP A 797 20.47 28.39 -13.45
C TRP A 797 20.95 29.83 -13.62
N CYS A 798 20.54 30.76 -12.74
CA CYS A 798 21.00 32.16 -12.79
C CYS A 798 22.52 32.27 -12.66
N MET A 799 23.11 31.57 -11.67
CA MET A 799 24.56 31.54 -11.46
C MET A 799 25.30 30.87 -12.62
N ARG A 800 24.78 29.76 -13.15
CA ARG A 800 25.39 29.03 -14.27
C ARG A 800 25.38 29.82 -15.57
N THR A 801 24.33 30.60 -15.84
CA THR A 801 24.14 31.31 -17.11
C THR A 801 24.65 32.76 -17.08
N GLY A 802 24.68 33.38 -15.90
CA GLY A 802 24.86 34.83 -15.75
C GLY A 802 23.59 35.64 -16.06
N ARG A 803 22.41 35.01 -16.02
CA ARG A 803 21.14 35.57 -16.51
C ARG A 803 20.01 35.47 -15.48
N GLY A 804 18.91 36.17 -15.75
CA GLY A 804 17.66 36.09 -15.01
C GLY A 804 17.62 36.83 -13.67
N GLN A 805 16.54 36.61 -12.92
CA GLN A 805 16.20 37.38 -11.71
C GLN A 805 16.86 36.79 -10.45
N ILE A 806 18.19 36.89 -10.38
CA ILE A 806 19.03 36.30 -9.33
C ILE A 806 18.54 36.54 -7.90
N ASP A 807 18.06 37.74 -7.55
CA ASP A 807 17.62 38.06 -6.18
C ASP A 807 16.39 37.24 -5.74
N GLN A 808 15.43 37.03 -6.65
CA GLN A 808 14.23 36.22 -6.38
C GLN A 808 14.59 34.73 -6.33
N ALA A 809 15.45 34.29 -7.23
CA ALA A 809 15.96 32.93 -7.26
C ALA A 809 16.75 32.60 -5.98
N ALA A 810 17.61 33.51 -5.52
CA ALA A 810 18.38 33.39 -4.29
C ALA A 810 17.49 33.33 -3.05
N ALA A 811 16.37 34.08 -3.00
CA ALA A 811 15.40 34.00 -1.91
C ALA A 811 14.77 32.60 -1.79
N LEU A 812 14.41 31.96 -2.92
CA LEU A 812 13.88 30.59 -2.94
C LEU A 812 14.96 29.54 -2.61
N ALA A 813 16.18 29.71 -3.10
CA ALA A 813 17.31 28.84 -2.75
C ALA A 813 17.63 28.92 -1.25
N LYS A 814 17.62 30.12 -0.67
CA LYS A 814 17.77 30.35 0.77
C LYS A 814 16.68 29.61 1.56
N GLN A 815 15.41 29.80 1.19
CA GLN A 815 14.28 29.09 1.80
C GLN A 815 14.46 27.56 1.73
N TYR A 816 14.97 27.02 0.61
CA TYR A 816 15.24 25.59 0.46
C TYR A 816 16.30 25.08 1.44
N PHE A 817 17.45 25.76 1.55
CA PHE A 817 18.61 25.30 2.35
C PHE A 817 18.56 25.67 3.85
N GLU A 818 17.70 26.62 4.23
CA GLU A 818 17.41 26.98 5.62
C GLU A 818 16.20 26.23 6.22
N ALA A 819 15.42 25.50 5.41
CA ALA A 819 14.31 24.68 5.91
C ALA A 819 14.79 23.60 6.90
N GLU A 820 14.07 23.43 8.01
CA GLU A 820 14.37 22.41 9.01
C GLU A 820 14.03 21.01 8.49
N ARG A 821 15.07 20.16 8.36
CA ARG A 821 14.97 18.77 7.89
C ARG A 821 15.67 17.84 8.88
N THR A 822 15.07 16.69 9.18
CA THR A 822 15.62 15.74 10.17
C THR A 822 16.68 14.81 9.58
N ALA A 823 16.78 14.75 8.26
CA ALA A 823 17.82 14.04 7.53
C ALA A 823 18.13 14.80 6.22
N GLN A 824 19.41 15.01 5.96
CA GLN A 824 19.92 15.35 4.64
C GLN A 824 20.73 14.13 4.16
N ASP A 825 20.65 13.77 2.88
CA ASP A 825 21.56 12.80 2.29
C ASP A 825 22.87 13.47 1.84
N ASP A 826 23.82 12.67 1.34
CA ASP A 826 25.11 13.14 0.84
C ASP A 826 24.95 14.13 -0.32
N PHE A 827 23.96 13.93 -1.19
CA PHE A 827 23.69 14.81 -2.33
C PHE A 827 23.07 16.15 -1.92
N GLU A 828 22.19 16.19 -0.91
CA GLU A 828 21.62 17.42 -0.36
C GLU A 828 22.66 18.28 0.36
N LEU A 829 23.60 17.63 1.06
CA LEU A 829 24.75 18.30 1.68
C LEU A 829 25.75 18.81 0.64
N GLU A 830 26.01 18.03 -0.43
CA GLU A 830 26.80 18.45 -1.61
C GLU A 830 26.15 19.66 -2.31
N ARG A 831 24.84 19.64 -2.57
CA ARG A 831 24.06 20.78 -3.10
C ARG A 831 24.17 22.02 -2.21
N LYS A 832 24.06 21.85 -0.89
CA LYS A 832 24.21 22.95 0.08
C LYS A 832 25.62 23.51 0.09
N GLY A 833 26.64 22.66 -0.02
CA GLY A 833 28.03 23.09 -0.17
C GLY A 833 28.23 23.95 -1.41
N ILE A 834 27.65 23.56 -2.54
CA ILE A 834 27.72 24.30 -3.80
C ILE A 834 26.96 25.62 -3.74
N TYR A 835 25.79 25.65 -3.13
CA TYR A 835 25.07 26.91 -2.84
C TYR A 835 25.91 27.89 -2.01
N LEU A 836 26.61 27.40 -0.97
CA LEU A 836 27.47 28.23 -0.12
C LEU A 836 28.73 28.71 -0.87
N LEU A 837 29.31 27.92 -1.77
CA LEU A 837 30.39 28.37 -2.67
C LEU A 837 29.93 29.50 -3.61
N LEU A 838 28.72 29.39 -4.16
CA LEU A 838 28.14 30.43 -5.03
C LEU A 838 27.80 31.72 -4.25
N GLN A 839 27.73 31.66 -2.92
CA GLN A 839 27.60 32.80 -2.00
C GLN A 839 28.95 33.27 -1.43
N GLU A 840 30.07 32.73 -1.94
CA GLU A 840 31.45 32.95 -1.46
C GLU A 840 31.71 32.56 0.01
N ASP A 841 30.81 31.81 0.66
CA ASP A 841 31.01 31.23 2.00
C ASP A 841 31.80 29.92 1.95
N ILE A 842 33.11 30.06 1.81
CA ILE A 842 34.07 28.94 1.79
C ILE A 842 34.02 28.11 3.09
N ALA A 843 33.73 28.73 4.24
CA ALA A 843 33.73 28.06 5.53
C ALA A 843 32.48 27.19 5.72
N GLY A 844 31.29 27.73 5.42
CA GLY A 844 30.05 26.97 5.40
C GLY A 844 30.06 25.87 4.33
N ALA A 845 30.58 26.16 3.14
CA ALA A 845 30.75 25.16 2.10
C ALA A 845 31.61 23.97 2.57
N ARG A 846 32.79 24.24 3.17
CA ARG A 846 33.67 23.20 3.73
C ARG A 846 32.94 22.34 4.76
N ALA A 847 32.15 22.95 5.64
CA ALA A 847 31.38 22.21 6.64
C ALA A 847 30.30 21.31 6.01
N ALA A 848 29.61 21.77 4.96
CA ALA A 848 28.62 20.97 4.25
C ALA A 848 29.27 19.77 3.50
N PHE A 849 30.38 20.01 2.79
CA PHE A 849 31.13 18.94 2.11
C PHE A 849 31.78 17.95 3.08
N GLN A 850 32.23 18.39 4.26
CA GLN A 850 32.69 17.49 5.32
C GLN A 850 31.55 16.58 5.79
N ALA A 851 30.36 17.14 6.08
CA ALA A 851 29.21 16.34 6.49
C ALA A 851 28.76 15.33 5.42
N ALA A 852 28.82 15.70 4.13
CA ALA A 852 28.55 14.79 3.02
C ALA A 852 29.60 13.67 2.93
N TYR A 853 30.88 14.02 3.09
CA TYR A 853 31.98 13.07 3.11
C TYR A 853 31.87 12.09 4.29
N ASP A 854 31.64 12.57 5.51
CA ASP A 854 31.53 11.76 6.72
C ASP A 854 30.37 10.73 6.64
N MET A 855 29.34 11.01 5.81
CA MET A 855 28.19 10.13 5.62
C MET A 855 28.46 8.93 4.70
N ARG A 856 29.24 9.10 3.62
CA ARG A 856 29.41 8.06 2.57
C ARG A 856 30.85 7.78 2.17
N ASN A 857 31.80 8.62 2.55
CA ASN A 857 33.16 8.68 2.03
C ASN A 857 33.18 8.74 0.49
N GLY A 858 32.39 9.64 -0.10
CA GLY A 858 32.30 9.81 -1.55
C GLY A 858 33.51 10.58 -2.12
N LEU A 859 34.11 10.06 -3.21
CA LEU A 859 35.31 10.65 -3.82
C LEU A 859 35.11 12.10 -4.32
N ARG A 860 33.94 12.41 -4.88
CA ARG A 860 33.59 13.78 -5.30
C ARG A 860 33.67 14.79 -4.16
N CYS A 861 33.08 14.44 -3.01
CA CYS A 861 33.13 15.24 -1.79
C CYS A 861 34.57 15.34 -1.25
N ALA A 862 35.36 14.26 -1.31
CA ALA A 862 36.76 14.27 -0.89
C ALA A 862 37.63 15.22 -1.73
N LEU A 863 37.46 15.22 -3.06
CA LEU A 863 38.15 16.12 -3.98
C LEU A 863 37.79 17.58 -3.67
N MET A 864 36.49 17.91 -3.57
CA MET A 864 36.07 19.28 -3.22
C MET A 864 36.58 19.71 -1.85
N LEU A 865 36.43 18.86 -0.83
CA LEU A 865 36.83 19.14 0.54
C LEU A 865 38.34 19.41 0.65
N SER A 866 39.17 18.58 0.00
CA SER A 866 40.62 18.78 -0.03
C SER A 866 41.00 20.12 -0.69
N ARG A 867 40.34 20.49 -1.80
CA ARG A 867 40.52 21.81 -2.44
C ARG A 867 40.15 22.96 -1.50
N LEU A 868 39.03 22.88 -0.79
CA LEU A 868 38.59 23.92 0.15
C LEU A 868 39.53 24.05 1.35
N MET A 869 40.11 22.94 1.82
CA MET A 869 41.17 22.95 2.83
C MET A 869 42.43 23.66 2.33
N ARG A 870 42.90 23.35 1.10
CA ARG A 870 44.04 24.06 0.47
C ARG A 870 43.79 25.56 0.30
N GLN A 871 42.61 25.95 -0.15
CA GLN A 871 42.21 27.35 -0.31
C GLN A 871 42.23 28.13 1.03
N GLN A 872 42.06 27.42 2.15
CA GLN A 872 42.18 27.98 3.51
C GLN A 872 43.59 27.83 4.12
N GLY A 873 44.55 27.26 3.39
CA GLY A 873 45.94 27.06 3.84
C GLY A 873 46.18 25.78 4.64
N ASP A 874 45.22 24.86 4.71
CA ASP A 874 45.31 23.59 5.45
C ASP A 874 45.69 22.41 4.51
N GLU A 875 46.91 22.47 3.97
CA GLU A 875 47.44 21.40 3.09
C GLU A 875 47.52 20.04 3.81
N ALA A 876 47.73 20.06 5.14
CA ALA A 876 47.83 18.83 5.93
C ALA A 876 46.49 18.08 5.99
N ALA A 877 45.39 18.79 6.27
CA ALA A 877 44.05 18.19 6.23
C ALA A 877 43.65 17.77 4.80
N ALA A 878 44.01 18.57 3.79
CA ALA A 878 43.76 18.22 2.38
C ALA A 878 44.40 16.88 2.00
N ILE A 879 45.70 16.72 2.29
CA ILE A 879 46.43 15.47 2.05
C ILE A 879 45.83 14.31 2.85
N GLN A 880 45.40 14.54 4.10
CA GLN A 880 44.79 13.51 4.92
C GLN A 880 43.49 12.96 4.30
N ILE A 881 42.56 13.84 3.89
CA ILE A 881 41.32 13.46 3.21
C ILE A 881 41.60 12.64 1.94
N LEU A 882 42.57 13.07 1.11
CA LEU A 882 42.97 12.33 -0.10
C LEU A 882 43.56 10.95 0.23
N ASN A 883 44.35 10.84 1.31
CA ASN A 883 44.91 9.56 1.76
C ASN A 883 43.86 8.62 2.37
N ASP A 884 42.79 9.15 2.97
CA ASP A 884 41.70 8.37 3.55
C ASP A 884 40.75 7.85 2.47
N ILE A 885 40.35 8.69 1.49
CA ILE A 885 39.53 8.23 0.37
C ILE A 885 40.26 7.24 -0.54
N GLU A 886 41.54 7.44 -0.84
CA GLU A 886 42.35 6.46 -1.59
C GLU A 886 42.35 5.10 -0.90
N ARG A 887 42.46 5.07 0.44
CA ARG A 887 42.35 3.83 1.23
C ARG A 887 40.96 3.21 1.17
N VAL A 888 39.87 3.99 1.12
CA VAL A 888 38.52 3.43 0.92
C VAL A 888 38.42 2.81 -0.47
N VAL A 889 38.80 3.54 -1.52
CA VAL A 889 38.69 3.12 -2.92
C VAL A 889 39.53 1.87 -3.20
N VAL A 890 40.81 1.83 -2.78
CA VAL A 890 41.72 0.69 -2.97
C VAL A 890 41.22 -0.60 -2.30
N ASN A 891 40.42 -0.50 -1.23
CA ASN A 891 39.87 -1.64 -0.52
C ASN A 891 38.46 -2.06 -1.01
N THR A 892 37.88 -1.36 -1.98
CA THR A 892 36.61 -1.74 -2.63
C THR A 892 36.84 -2.38 -4.00
N THR A 893 36.01 -3.35 -4.37
CA THR A 893 35.98 -3.90 -5.73
C THR A 893 35.55 -2.79 -6.69
N MET A 894 36.48 -2.24 -7.49
CA MET A 894 36.26 -0.97 -8.18
C MET A 894 35.36 -1.07 -9.41
N PRO A 895 34.28 -0.28 -9.51
CA PRO A 895 33.79 0.22 -10.79
C PRO A 895 34.77 1.24 -11.40
N ARG A 896 34.83 1.31 -12.74
CA ARG A 896 35.72 2.20 -13.53
C ARG A 896 35.71 3.66 -13.06
N GLU A 897 34.56 4.16 -12.63
CA GLU A 897 34.34 5.52 -12.08
C GLU A 897 35.30 5.89 -10.93
N LEU A 898 35.78 4.89 -10.18
CA LEU A 898 36.75 5.05 -9.10
C LEU A 898 38.21 5.01 -9.59
N GLU A 899 38.50 4.30 -10.68
CA GLU A 899 39.84 4.25 -11.28
C GLU A 899 40.19 5.60 -11.91
N GLU A 900 39.28 6.19 -12.68
CA GLU A 900 39.46 7.56 -13.24
C GLU A 900 39.51 8.62 -12.13
N GLY A 901 38.73 8.43 -11.08
CA GLY A 901 38.78 9.29 -9.90
C GLY A 901 40.12 9.22 -9.16
N LEU A 902 40.81 8.07 -9.15
CA LEU A 902 42.16 7.93 -8.60
C LEU A 902 43.23 8.61 -9.48
N LEU A 903 43.07 8.60 -10.81
CA LEU A 903 43.95 9.34 -11.73
C LEU A 903 43.90 10.85 -11.42
N ILE A 904 42.70 11.40 -11.25
CA ILE A 904 42.51 12.80 -10.85
C ILE A 904 43.08 13.05 -9.46
N LEU A 905 42.79 12.19 -8.47
CA LEU A 905 43.32 12.31 -7.12
C LEU A 905 44.85 12.35 -7.07
N LYS A 906 45.52 11.51 -7.88
CA LYS A 906 46.97 11.49 -8.00
C LYS A 906 47.52 12.81 -8.55
N LEU A 907 46.91 13.35 -9.60
CA LEU A 907 47.36 14.59 -10.24
C LEU A 907 47.09 15.83 -9.39
N VAL A 908 45.97 15.85 -8.65
CA VAL A 908 45.66 16.82 -7.59
C VAL A 908 46.67 16.73 -6.44
N ARG A 909 47.11 15.53 -6.05
CA ARG A 909 48.14 15.32 -5.00
C ARG A 909 49.51 15.84 -5.43
N GLU A 910 49.91 15.59 -6.68
CA GLU A 910 51.24 15.93 -7.20
C GLU A 910 51.38 17.41 -7.63
N ASN A 911 50.29 18.19 -7.66
CA ASN A 911 50.22 19.57 -8.18
C ASN A 911 50.86 19.70 -9.58
N GLY A 912 50.65 18.67 -10.41
CA GLY A 912 51.30 18.50 -11.72
C GLY A 912 50.38 18.68 -12.93
N VAL A 913 49.15 19.15 -12.71
CA VAL A 913 48.15 19.36 -13.77
C VAL A 913 48.62 20.42 -14.75
N ASN A 914 48.69 20.05 -16.02
CA ASN A 914 49.08 20.89 -17.15
C ASN A 914 48.27 20.47 -18.40
N PRO A 915 48.28 21.25 -19.50
CA PRO A 915 47.43 20.97 -20.66
C PRO A 915 47.58 19.56 -21.27
N VAL A 916 48.76 18.93 -21.17
CA VAL A 916 49.00 17.61 -21.77
C VAL A 916 48.34 16.51 -20.95
N ASN A 917 48.67 16.40 -19.65
CA ASN A 917 48.07 15.36 -18.80
C ASN A 917 46.60 15.64 -18.46
N ALA A 918 46.14 16.89 -18.56
CA ALA A 918 44.73 17.20 -18.51
C ALA A 918 43.99 16.57 -19.71
N GLN A 919 44.48 16.72 -20.93
CA GLN A 919 43.82 16.10 -22.09
C GLN A 919 43.86 14.57 -22.02
N GLU A 920 44.95 13.96 -21.55
CA GLU A 920 45.01 12.51 -21.29
C GLU A 920 43.88 12.04 -20.35
N ILE A 921 43.64 12.75 -19.23
CA ILE A 921 42.49 12.45 -18.36
C ILE A 921 41.17 12.60 -19.11
N VAL A 922 40.97 13.71 -19.84
CA VAL A 922 39.70 13.99 -20.54
C VAL A 922 39.34 12.85 -21.49
N ASP A 923 40.34 12.34 -22.21
CA ASP A 923 40.18 11.18 -23.11
C ASP A 923 39.84 9.90 -22.31
N ASP A 924 40.46 9.68 -21.15
CA ASP A 924 40.13 8.56 -20.24
C ASP A 924 38.73 8.68 -19.58
N LEU A 925 38.18 9.90 -19.42
CA LEU A 925 36.81 10.13 -18.94
C LEU A 925 35.75 9.74 -19.97
N GLU A 926 36.10 9.45 -21.23
CA GLU A 926 35.14 9.05 -22.25
C GLU A 926 34.40 7.75 -21.88
N GLY A 927 33.07 7.81 -21.93
CA GLY A 927 32.19 6.71 -21.55
C GLY A 927 31.90 6.60 -20.05
N LEU A 928 32.36 7.54 -19.22
CA LEU A 928 31.80 7.71 -17.88
C LEU A 928 30.37 8.25 -17.91
N GLU A 929 29.63 8.02 -16.83
CA GLU A 929 28.31 8.61 -16.63
C GLU A 929 28.40 10.15 -16.54
N ALA A 930 27.45 10.85 -17.18
CA ALA A 930 27.57 12.28 -17.48
C ALA A 930 27.76 13.17 -16.24
N PHE A 931 27.13 12.84 -15.10
CA PHE A 931 27.34 13.60 -13.86
C PHE A 931 28.77 13.45 -13.37
N THR A 932 29.26 12.22 -13.33
CA THR A 932 30.63 11.89 -12.91
C THR A 932 31.66 12.57 -13.83
N HIS A 933 31.43 12.56 -15.15
CA HIS A 933 32.23 13.29 -16.13
C HIS A 933 32.23 14.81 -15.83
N CYS A 934 31.07 15.43 -15.60
CA CYS A 934 30.97 16.86 -15.27
C CYS A 934 31.76 17.24 -14.00
N VAL A 935 31.72 16.40 -12.97
CA VAL A 935 32.44 16.64 -11.70
C VAL A 935 33.94 16.69 -11.97
N TYR A 936 34.44 15.68 -12.66
CA TYR A 936 35.86 15.47 -12.94
C TYR A 936 36.42 16.54 -13.89
N MET A 937 35.67 16.93 -14.94
CA MET A 937 36.00 18.05 -15.82
C MET A 937 36.11 19.38 -15.06
N PHE A 938 35.15 19.67 -14.18
CA PHE A 938 35.19 20.87 -13.35
C PHE A 938 36.42 20.89 -12.42
N MET A 939 36.72 19.77 -11.74
CA MET A 939 37.91 19.68 -10.87
C MET A 939 39.19 19.94 -11.67
N LEU A 940 39.33 19.32 -12.85
CA LEU A 940 40.50 19.45 -13.70
C LEU A 940 40.68 20.89 -14.21
N ALA A 941 39.60 21.53 -14.68
CA ALA A 941 39.59 22.94 -15.06
C ALA A 941 40.05 23.84 -13.89
N ARG A 942 39.57 23.54 -12.67
CA ARG A 942 39.91 24.28 -11.45
C ARG A 942 41.36 24.10 -11.00
N GLU A 943 42.02 22.98 -11.32
CA GLU A 943 43.46 22.78 -11.09
C GLU A 943 44.32 23.43 -12.18
N LEU A 944 43.91 23.38 -13.45
CA LEU A 944 44.56 24.13 -14.54
C LEU A 944 44.59 25.64 -14.25
N GLN A 945 43.45 26.20 -13.84
CA GLN A 945 43.33 27.61 -13.46
C GLN A 945 44.25 27.97 -12.29
N ALA A 946 44.36 27.09 -11.28
CA ALA A 946 45.25 27.29 -10.13
C ALA A 946 46.74 27.27 -10.51
N ASN A 947 47.09 26.52 -11.56
CA ASN A 947 48.45 26.46 -12.12
C ASN A 947 48.72 27.50 -13.23
N GLY A 948 47.75 28.39 -13.52
CA GLY A 948 47.88 29.51 -14.45
C GLY A 948 47.49 29.23 -15.90
N PHE A 949 47.01 28.01 -16.20
CA PHE A 949 46.52 27.58 -17.52
C PHE A 949 45.05 28.00 -17.71
N ASN A 950 44.82 29.31 -17.79
CA ASN A 950 43.47 29.88 -17.78
C ASN A 950 42.67 29.56 -19.05
N ASP A 951 43.30 29.58 -20.22
CA ASP A 951 42.62 29.36 -21.50
C ASP A 951 42.13 27.89 -21.61
N GLU A 952 42.96 26.95 -21.16
CA GLU A 952 42.63 25.53 -21.09
C GLU A 952 41.57 25.24 -20.01
N ALA A 953 41.62 25.94 -18.86
CA ALA A 953 40.56 25.89 -17.86
C ALA A 953 39.21 26.39 -18.41
N VAL A 954 39.20 27.50 -19.17
CA VAL A 954 38.00 28.03 -19.84
C VAL A 954 37.45 27.02 -20.85
N LYS A 955 38.31 26.32 -21.61
CA LYS A 955 37.88 25.23 -22.49
C LYS A 955 37.16 24.14 -21.69
N LEU A 956 37.78 23.59 -20.65
CA LEU A 956 37.17 22.53 -19.84
C LEU A 956 35.88 22.96 -19.10
N TYR A 957 35.78 24.23 -18.66
CA TYR A 957 34.51 24.75 -18.13
C TYR A 957 33.40 24.77 -19.18
N ARG A 958 33.72 25.15 -20.43
CA ARG A 958 32.75 25.09 -21.53
C ARG A 958 32.37 23.64 -21.83
N ASP A 959 33.35 22.74 -21.96
CA ASP A 959 33.14 21.31 -22.21
C ASP A 959 32.27 20.64 -21.12
N THR A 960 32.35 21.12 -19.87
CA THR A 960 31.46 20.72 -18.75
C THR A 960 30.00 21.13 -19.00
N LEU A 961 29.75 22.27 -19.65
CA LEU A 961 28.40 22.75 -20.03
C LEU A 961 27.85 22.08 -21.30
N LEU A 962 28.67 21.39 -22.09
CA LEU A 962 28.23 20.68 -23.31
C LEU A 962 27.65 19.29 -23.00
N GLN A 963 27.87 18.75 -21.80
CA GLN A 963 27.41 17.41 -21.41
C GLN A 963 25.87 17.34 -21.35
N SER A 964 25.30 16.15 -21.60
CA SER A 964 23.84 15.91 -21.60
C SER A 964 23.14 16.13 -20.25
N ARG A 965 23.89 16.42 -19.18
CA ARG A 965 23.40 16.87 -17.86
C ARG A 965 24.02 18.18 -17.38
N ASN A 966 24.16 19.14 -18.30
CA ASN A 966 24.65 20.50 -18.03
C ASN A 966 23.90 21.29 -16.93
N ASN A 967 22.74 20.82 -16.46
CA ASN A 967 22.00 21.41 -15.35
C ASN A 967 22.44 20.93 -13.96
N GLU A 968 23.37 19.96 -13.87
CA GLU A 968 23.85 19.44 -12.59
C GLU A 968 24.81 20.43 -11.88
N VAL A 969 25.15 20.08 -10.64
CA VAL A 969 25.71 21.03 -9.68
C VAL A 969 27.15 21.48 -9.98
N TYR A 970 27.95 20.65 -10.65
CA TYR A 970 29.32 21.00 -11.06
C TYR A 970 29.36 21.81 -12.36
N ALA A 971 28.47 21.51 -13.31
CA ALA A 971 28.24 22.36 -14.47
C ALA A 971 27.76 23.77 -14.05
N THR A 972 27.00 23.86 -12.96
CA THR A 972 26.65 25.16 -12.34
C THR A 972 27.87 25.94 -11.86
N LEU A 973 28.84 25.30 -11.21
CA LEU A 973 30.08 25.96 -10.79
C LEU A 973 30.96 26.37 -12.00
N ALA A 974 31.06 25.51 -13.01
CA ALA A 974 31.78 25.83 -14.26
C ALA A 974 31.17 27.05 -14.97
N GLY A 975 29.84 27.09 -15.10
CA GLY A 975 29.12 28.22 -15.68
C GLY A 975 29.25 29.50 -14.85
N ALA A 976 29.27 29.40 -13.52
CA ALA A 976 29.48 30.57 -12.66
C ALA A 976 30.90 31.16 -12.81
N GLU A 977 31.94 30.33 -12.94
CA GLU A 977 33.31 30.79 -13.23
C GLU A 977 33.43 31.45 -14.61
N LEU A 978 32.71 30.94 -15.63
CA LEU A 978 32.63 31.56 -16.96
C LEU A 978 31.85 32.89 -16.92
N ALA A 979 30.68 32.92 -16.29
CA ALA A 979 29.87 34.14 -16.15
C ALA A 979 30.59 35.23 -15.34
N LYS A 980 31.41 34.86 -14.35
CA LYS A 980 32.27 35.81 -13.62
C LYS A 980 33.36 36.44 -14.50
N GLN A 981 33.81 35.74 -15.55
CA GLN A 981 34.83 36.22 -16.48
C GLN A 981 34.24 36.96 -17.70
N PHE A 982 33.10 36.50 -18.22
CA PHE A 982 32.54 36.93 -19.51
C PHE A 982 31.13 37.55 -19.41
N LEU A 983 30.64 37.82 -18.19
CA LEU A 983 29.27 38.23 -17.84
C LEU A 983 28.19 37.15 -18.07
N THR A 984 28.33 36.31 -19.09
CA THR A 984 27.50 35.12 -19.35
C THR A 984 28.41 33.90 -19.55
N SER A 985 27.89 32.69 -19.32
CA SER A 985 28.70 31.48 -19.52
C SER A 985 28.79 31.01 -20.98
N ARG A 986 27.79 31.37 -21.79
CA ARG A 986 27.70 31.16 -23.24
C ARG A 986 27.17 32.41 -23.93
N GLU A 987 27.57 32.61 -25.19
CA GLU A 987 27.10 33.71 -26.04
C GLU A 987 25.67 33.45 -26.53
N ASP A 988 24.96 34.50 -27.01
CA ASP A 988 23.53 34.40 -27.34
C ASP A 988 23.23 33.52 -28.57
N ASP A 989 24.21 33.31 -29.46
CA ASP A 989 24.07 32.47 -30.66
C ASP A 989 24.90 31.17 -30.62
N ASP A 990 25.57 30.90 -29.51
CA ASP A 990 26.35 29.68 -29.25
C ASP A 990 25.44 28.51 -28.85
N SER A 991 24.75 27.89 -29.83
CA SER A 991 23.90 26.70 -29.63
C SER A 991 24.71 25.41 -29.67
N LEU A 992 24.44 24.45 -28.77
CA LEU A 992 25.20 23.19 -28.65
C LEU A 992 25.32 22.40 -29.97
N ASP A 993 24.26 22.40 -30.80
CA ASP A 993 24.26 21.80 -32.14
C ASP A 993 25.45 22.27 -33.02
N ARG A 994 25.85 23.54 -32.97
CA ARG A 994 26.93 24.10 -33.81
C ARG A 994 28.33 23.64 -33.41
N ALA A 995 28.49 23.04 -32.23
CA ALA A 995 29.76 22.50 -31.76
C ALA A 995 29.92 21.00 -32.10
N GLN A 996 28.87 20.36 -32.62
CA GLN A 996 28.86 18.94 -33.04
C GLN A 996 28.75 18.76 -34.57
N GLU A 997 28.40 19.81 -35.32
CA GLU A 997 28.54 19.93 -36.79
C GLU A 997 29.99 20.22 -37.22
#